data_AF-A0A8X6WYD0-F1
#
_entry.id   AF-A0A8X6WYD0-F1
#
_cell.length_a   1.000
_cell.length_b   1.000
_cell.length_c   1.000
_cell.angle_alpha   90.00
_cell.angle_beta   90.00
_cell.angle_gamma   90.00
#
_symmetry.space_group_name_H-M   'P 1'
#
loop_
_entity.id
_entity.type
_entity.pdbx_description
1 polymer ?
#
loop_
_entity_poly.entity_id
_entity_poly.type
_entity_poly.pdbx_seq_one_letter_code
_entity_poly.pdbx_strand_id
1 'polypeptide(L)'
;MAKYRYLPWGLALTILFLILHSVLATPDDLEFTREQYNVTIPENSIPKSQAISSEKMGIFVSDPSLVIRYKIVAGDTDKFFKAESRLVGDFWFLIIRVRTGNRAVLNREYQDTYRLTIRATITSDLRRALKLKAQTEVIVTVTDTNDITPTFYPSTYEVSVPEDKPLHTSILQISAHDPDLGINGEIYYNLAEPSLQFAVHPTRGILTLTRSLDYQKEPVHKLVILARDRGVKFRATELASRPTTVTVKVTPVNLYPPEIFVRQFSTLLSPTDPNIYAVVRVIDKDLGIHGELDALEIIDGDPSGLFQVTPGNKLNEYNIELVHPMMRDNTISQDYTITLRAKDKGTPPRTTTQVVSVKLAETADTTLTFDQADYDIEIEEISPPGSRVLHLKASASNDRPIVYKIESGNSNGTFSIHTKSGLLTLATQLDKEVKPYYSLTVSAYDPSSRGQKRKTTAIVNVRVLDNNDNDPVFNSSVDSIIFDENKPAGSVVYTAYATDKDEGDNGYITYSLANLNPVPFTMDPFTGEIRATEILDYETMRREYILKVRASDWGAPYRRQAEMTLKVRLRDVNDHRPLFEKVGCKGYVSQSAPINTEIITLSAIDFDYGSTVKYRMVPSNDDSCFRLEPTSGVLRITCDLAKMNIRERTINVSATDGTHFADVMSIQLKVISSGNNQRLADKGALMECRDVGVTDRYKKQLNLAKANNRHNDITEPTPTSFSGNKYSPEFPLGLPTEVWVNESLPVGSEVASVKARDKDRGYSGLLVYVITSGDEYSFFKIDLQSGKLYVDAALDREFISEYVLNISAFDLGNPQRSTSRTLIVHVDDVNDNKPIFEKNSYNFVIMENAINGTNIVRLRANDKDEGVNAALTFHLETDVDEFHIDPSTGLLTVFGTLDRERVDTYHLKARVVDGSPDNPLSSTTVINIRVLDVNDNAPYFSLKQYWVKVREDLPLGVVVIVLVANDPDLEEGGQVTYSLTGSDTFTIDPLMGVVRLSKMLDFESTQLYNVTITARDGGDPPLESQAALVVEVEDVNENMYPPSFDDVVIVGHVKENQPKGTLVTEVTAHDADPPGLNSQFTYSILDGDGMGYFYIDDHVFGNLSAVLKLLQT
;
A
#
# COMPACT_ATOMS: atom_id res chain seq x y z
N MET A 1 -84.13 42.85 0.29
CA MET A 1 -85.45 43.19 -0.30
C MET A 1 -86.44 43.29 0.87
N ALA A 2 -86.72 44.48 1.41
CA ALA A 2 -87.81 45.37 0.98
C ALA A 2 -89.16 44.61 1.05
N LYS A 3 -90.15 44.90 1.90
CA LYS A 3 -90.87 46.17 2.16
C LYS A 3 -91.94 45.90 3.26
N TYR A 4 -92.06 46.74 4.31
CA TYR A 4 -93.22 47.65 4.59
C TYR A 4 -94.54 46.99 5.08
N ARG A 5 -95.37 47.53 5.99
CA ARG A 5 -95.41 48.73 6.86
C ARG A 5 -96.77 48.72 7.62
N TYR A 6 -96.86 49.53 8.69
CA TYR A 6 -98.04 50.20 9.29
C TYR A 6 -98.85 49.57 10.44
N LEU A 7 -98.58 50.07 11.66
CA LEU A 7 -99.56 50.71 12.57
C LEU A 7 -100.08 52.02 11.92
N PRO A 8 -101.30 52.55 12.17
CA PRO A 8 -101.62 53.20 13.47
C PRO A 8 -103.12 53.33 13.91
N TRP A 9 -103.27 53.54 15.23
CA TRP A 9 -104.17 54.46 15.96
C TRP A 9 -105.71 54.30 15.92
N GLY A 10 -106.31 54.22 17.12
CA GLY A 10 -107.76 54.33 17.32
C GLY A 10 -108.22 54.14 18.78
N LEU A 11 -107.68 54.93 19.71
CA LEU A 11 -108.17 55.08 21.08
C LEU A 11 -109.45 55.94 21.03
N ALA A 12 -110.62 55.31 21.25
CA ALA A 12 -111.80 55.83 21.95
C ALA A 12 -113.09 55.10 21.51
N LEU A 13 -113.46 54.01 22.21
CA LEU A 13 -114.85 53.62 22.59
C LEU A 13 -114.86 52.16 23.08
N THR A 14 -114.50 51.87 24.34
CA THR A 14 -114.86 50.61 25.03
C THR A 14 -114.77 50.78 26.55
N ILE A 15 -115.27 51.90 27.06
CA ILE A 15 -115.86 51.93 28.40
C ILE A 15 -117.35 52.10 28.14
N LEU A 16 -118.14 51.23 28.79
CA LEU A 16 -119.61 51.20 28.80
C LEU A 16 -120.32 50.34 27.74
N PHE A 17 -119.88 49.09 27.52
CA PHE A 17 -120.80 47.99 27.15
C PHE A 17 -120.13 46.67 27.54
N LEU A 18 -120.81 45.83 28.34
CA LEU A 18 -120.41 44.54 28.93
C LEU A 18 -119.90 44.55 30.39
N ILE A 19 -120.58 45.31 31.25
CA ILE A 19 -121.17 44.71 32.46
C ILE A 19 -122.63 44.41 32.09
N LEU A 20 -123.13 43.22 32.46
CA LEU A 20 -124.33 42.53 31.96
C LEU A 20 -124.17 41.89 30.57
N HIS A 21 -123.63 40.66 30.55
CA HIS A 21 -124.30 39.46 30.01
C HIS A 21 -123.67 38.24 30.69
N SER A 22 -124.29 37.83 31.79
CA SER A 22 -124.32 36.43 32.19
C SER A 22 -125.03 35.60 31.12
N VAL A 23 -124.68 34.30 31.04
CA VAL A 23 -125.44 33.20 30.39
C VAL A 23 -125.04 32.89 28.94
N LEU A 24 -124.00 32.04 28.79
CA LEU A 24 -124.03 30.72 28.13
C LEU A 24 -122.60 30.29 27.73
N ALA A 25 -121.79 29.88 28.72
CA ALA A 25 -120.75 28.90 28.43
C ALA A 25 -121.46 27.56 28.18
N THR A 26 -121.18 26.98 27.03
CA THR A 26 -121.68 25.68 26.56
C THR A 26 -121.24 24.54 27.49
N PRO A 27 -121.97 23.41 27.55
CA PRO A 27 -121.65 22.30 28.45
C PRO A 27 -120.35 21.58 28.04
N ASP A 28 -119.41 21.49 28.98
CA ASP A 28 -118.31 20.52 29.14
C ASP A 28 -117.55 20.04 27.87
N ASP A 29 -116.50 20.77 27.48
CA ASP A 29 -115.38 20.18 26.73
C ASP A 29 -114.34 19.64 27.74
N LEU A 30 -114.11 18.33 27.68
CA LEU A 30 -113.16 17.62 28.54
C LEU A 30 -111.76 17.75 27.95
N GLU A 31 -110.86 18.49 28.60
CA GLU A 31 -109.47 18.65 28.15
C GLU A 31 -108.46 18.23 29.23
N PHE A 32 -107.38 17.56 28.78
CA PHE A 32 -106.20 17.32 29.61
C PHE A 32 -105.46 18.64 29.84
N THR A 33 -104.69 18.75 30.93
CA THR A 33 -103.88 19.96 31.19
C THR A 33 -102.86 20.24 30.09
N ARG A 34 -102.48 19.22 29.30
CA ARG A 34 -101.64 19.34 28.09
C ARG A 34 -102.05 18.32 27.03
N GLU A 35 -101.66 18.57 25.79
CA GLU A 35 -101.84 17.64 24.67
C GLU A 35 -100.85 16.46 24.71
N GLN A 36 -99.66 16.67 25.30
CA GLN A 36 -98.60 15.69 25.43
C GLN A 36 -97.86 15.86 26.75
N TYR A 37 -97.56 14.75 27.42
CA TYR A 37 -96.73 14.70 28.62
C TYR A 37 -95.49 13.87 28.39
N ASN A 38 -94.37 14.27 29.00
CA ASN A 38 -93.15 13.47 29.03
C ASN A 38 -92.97 12.92 30.45
N VAL A 39 -92.64 11.63 30.53
CA VAL A 39 -92.39 10.96 31.80
C VAL A 39 -91.17 10.06 31.66
N THR A 40 -90.41 9.93 32.74
CA THR A 40 -89.24 9.05 32.81
C THR A 40 -89.53 7.85 33.70
N ILE A 41 -88.92 6.71 33.37
CA ILE A 41 -88.94 5.54 34.25
C ILE A 41 -87.64 4.75 34.10
N PRO A 42 -86.98 4.34 35.19
CA PRO A 42 -85.82 3.45 35.08
C PRO A 42 -86.18 2.13 34.42
N GLU A 43 -85.29 1.58 33.60
CA GLU A 43 -85.42 0.18 33.20
C GLU A 43 -85.30 -0.75 34.41
N ASN A 44 -85.62 -2.03 34.24
CA ASN A 44 -85.68 -2.98 35.36
C ASN A 44 -86.62 -2.59 36.52
N SER A 45 -87.43 -1.55 36.35
CA SER A 45 -88.40 -1.07 37.33
C SER A 45 -89.34 -2.19 37.79
N ILE A 46 -89.43 -2.36 39.11
CA ILE A 46 -90.29 -3.38 39.71
C ILE A 46 -91.78 -3.11 39.40
N PRO A 47 -92.65 -4.14 39.42
CA PRO A 47 -94.08 -3.92 39.20
C PRO A 47 -94.67 -2.88 40.15
N LYS A 48 -95.58 -2.04 39.63
CA LYS A 48 -96.19 -0.88 40.30
C LYS A 48 -95.30 0.37 40.42
N SER A 49 -94.04 0.35 39.99
CA SER A 49 -93.23 1.58 39.88
C SER A 49 -93.93 2.61 39.00
N GLN A 50 -93.94 3.85 39.45
CA GLN A 50 -94.63 4.95 38.77
C GLN A 50 -93.63 5.72 37.90
N ALA A 51 -94.08 6.14 36.73
CA ALA A 51 -93.28 7.03 35.89
C ALA A 51 -93.30 8.44 36.47
N ILE A 52 -92.14 9.11 36.46
CA ILE A 52 -91.94 10.42 37.06
C ILE A 52 -92.21 11.48 36.00
N SER A 53 -92.96 12.52 36.36
CA SER A 53 -93.19 13.69 35.50
C SER A 53 -92.86 14.96 36.28
N SER A 54 -92.24 15.92 35.60
CA SER A 54 -92.06 17.28 36.11
C SER A 54 -93.34 18.12 36.03
N GLU A 55 -94.41 17.59 35.43
CA GLU A 55 -95.63 18.31 35.13
C GLU A 55 -96.87 17.65 35.73
N LYS A 56 -97.89 18.46 36.05
CA LYS A 56 -99.16 17.98 36.59
C LYS A 56 -100.02 17.33 35.50
N MET A 57 -99.99 16.00 35.43
CA MET A 57 -100.73 15.21 34.44
C MET A 57 -102.16 14.89 34.89
N GLY A 58 -103.18 15.27 34.11
CA GLY A 58 -104.57 14.97 34.45
C GLY A 58 -105.60 15.93 33.88
N ILE A 59 -106.78 15.97 34.51
CA ILE A 59 -107.95 16.74 34.07
C ILE A 59 -108.61 17.41 35.30
N PHE A 60 -109.05 18.67 35.15
CA PHE A 60 -109.86 19.38 36.14
C PHE A 60 -111.36 19.05 35.97
N VAL A 61 -112.05 18.77 37.07
CA VAL A 61 -113.50 18.50 37.09
C VAL A 61 -114.13 19.18 38.29
N SER A 62 -115.00 20.17 38.03
CA SER A 62 -115.66 20.96 39.07
C SER A 62 -116.85 20.24 39.72
N ASP A 63 -117.45 19.23 39.07
CA ASP A 63 -118.58 18.46 39.62
C ASP A 63 -118.09 17.19 40.35
N PRO A 64 -118.28 17.10 41.69
CA PRO A 64 -117.85 15.96 42.49
C PRO A 64 -118.64 14.66 42.21
N SER A 65 -119.75 14.71 41.47
CA SER A 65 -120.54 13.53 41.08
C SER A 65 -120.00 12.78 39.86
N LEU A 66 -118.95 13.31 39.21
CA LEU A 66 -118.33 12.77 38.01
C LEU A 66 -117.06 11.98 38.34
N VAL A 67 -116.96 10.75 37.80
CA VAL A 67 -115.79 9.89 37.97
C VAL A 67 -115.04 9.77 36.64
N ILE A 68 -113.75 10.09 36.63
CA ILE A 68 -112.86 9.88 35.48
C ILE A 68 -112.15 8.53 35.60
N ARG A 69 -112.13 7.79 34.48
CA ARG A 69 -111.24 6.63 34.31
C ARG A 69 -110.31 6.84 33.14
N TYR A 70 -109.02 6.65 33.37
CA TYR A 70 -107.99 6.65 32.33
C TYR A 70 -107.76 5.24 31.77
N LYS A 71 -107.58 5.15 30.46
CA LYS A 71 -107.24 3.90 29.79
C LYS A 71 -106.22 4.15 28.67
N ILE A 72 -105.16 3.36 28.65
CA ILE A 72 -104.21 3.30 27.53
C ILE A 72 -104.93 2.64 26.34
N VAL A 73 -105.01 3.34 25.21
CA VAL A 73 -105.71 2.87 24.00
C VAL A 73 -104.77 2.49 22.86
N ALA A 74 -103.55 3.03 22.84
CA ALA A 74 -102.50 2.70 21.88
C ALA A 74 -101.11 2.97 22.50
N GLY A 75 -100.05 2.45 21.90
CA GLY A 75 -98.66 2.72 22.31
C GLY A 75 -98.01 1.74 23.29
N ASP A 76 -98.80 0.83 23.89
CA ASP A 76 -98.33 -0.19 24.84
C ASP A 76 -98.65 -1.60 24.30
N THR A 77 -97.91 -2.05 23.28
CA THR A 77 -98.08 -3.35 22.62
C THR A 77 -97.88 -4.51 23.60
N ASP A 78 -96.84 -4.40 24.42
CA ASP A 78 -96.36 -5.45 25.32
C ASP A 78 -96.96 -5.36 26.73
N LYS A 79 -97.89 -4.41 26.95
CA LYS A 79 -98.67 -4.25 28.18
C LYS A 79 -97.82 -3.95 29.41
N PHE A 80 -96.71 -3.23 29.23
CA PHE A 80 -95.83 -2.79 30.32
C PHE A 80 -96.51 -1.80 31.25
N PHE A 81 -97.39 -0.96 30.74
CA PHE A 81 -97.93 0.18 31.48
C PHE A 81 -99.39 -0.03 31.88
N LYS A 82 -99.78 0.68 32.94
CA LYS A 82 -101.17 0.81 33.40
C LYS A 82 -101.41 2.26 33.77
N ALA A 83 -102.43 2.86 33.17
CA ALA A 83 -102.93 4.17 33.57
C ALA A 83 -103.88 4.02 34.77
N GLU A 84 -103.70 4.86 35.78
CA GLU A 84 -104.55 4.96 36.96
C GLU A 84 -104.99 6.40 37.20
N SER A 85 -106.16 6.54 37.82
CA SER A 85 -106.79 7.82 38.12
C SER A 85 -106.87 8.01 39.64
N ARG A 86 -106.37 9.13 40.16
CA ARG A 86 -106.47 9.51 41.59
C ARG A 86 -107.07 10.91 41.70
N LEU A 87 -108.18 11.06 42.44
CA LEU A 87 -108.83 12.35 42.67
C LEU A 87 -108.21 13.06 43.88
N VAL A 88 -107.87 14.34 43.72
CA VAL A 88 -107.38 15.22 44.79
C VAL A 88 -108.00 16.60 44.59
N GLY A 89 -108.85 17.05 45.51
CA GLY A 89 -109.62 18.28 45.34
C GLY A 89 -110.57 18.19 44.14
N ASP A 90 -110.40 19.09 43.18
CA ASP A 90 -111.10 19.15 41.89
C ASP A 90 -110.29 18.56 40.71
N PHE A 91 -109.14 17.91 40.99
CA PHE A 91 -108.23 17.42 39.96
C PHE A 91 -108.09 15.90 39.95
N TRP A 92 -108.23 15.28 38.77
CA TRP A 92 -108.01 13.86 38.54
C TRP A 92 -106.62 13.61 37.96
N PHE A 93 -105.68 13.17 38.80
CA PHE A 93 -104.32 12.82 38.39
C PHE A 93 -104.28 11.58 37.50
N LEU A 94 -103.59 11.71 36.38
CA LEU A 94 -103.19 10.60 35.52
C LEU A 94 -101.84 10.06 35.99
N ILE A 95 -101.83 8.83 36.50
CA ILE A 95 -100.61 8.14 36.93
C ILE A 95 -100.34 7.01 35.95
N ILE A 96 -99.13 6.99 35.37
CA ILE A 96 -98.64 5.87 34.57
C ILE A 96 -97.74 5.02 35.46
N ARG A 97 -98.02 3.72 35.56
CA ARG A 97 -97.19 2.77 36.35
C ARG A 97 -96.95 1.46 35.63
N VAL A 98 -95.92 0.73 36.06
CA VAL A 98 -95.61 -0.62 35.57
C VAL A 98 -96.71 -1.59 36.01
N ARG A 99 -97.20 -2.37 35.05
CA ARG A 99 -98.30 -3.31 35.22
C ARG A 99 -97.88 -4.53 36.04
N THR A 100 -98.76 -4.96 36.95
CA THR A 100 -98.56 -6.17 37.74
C THR A 100 -98.95 -7.41 36.93
N GLY A 101 -98.07 -8.42 36.88
CA GLY A 101 -98.31 -9.69 36.20
C GLY A 101 -97.82 -9.79 34.75
N ASN A 102 -97.10 -8.78 34.25
CA ASN A 102 -96.32 -8.93 33.01
C ASN A 102 -95.05 -9.76 33.30
N ARG A 103 -94.65 -10.64 32.36
CA ARG A 103 -93.41 -11.43 32.47
C ARG A 103 -92.21 -10.70 31.88
N ALA A 104 -92.44 -9.79 30.93
CA ALA A 104 -91.39 -8.96 30.37
C ALA A 104 -91.04 -7.82 31.33
N VAL A 105 -89.77 -7.43 31.34
CA VAL A 105 -89.21 -6.30 32.10
C VAL A 105 -88.92 -5.16 31.12
N LEU A 106 -89.03 -3.91 31.56
CA LEU A 106 -88.59 -2.76 30.77
C LEU A 106 -87.08 -2.87 30.56
N ASN A 107 -86.63 -2.84 29.31
CA ASN A 107 -85.22 -2.88 28.92
C ASN A 107 -85.00 -1.78 27.86
N ARG A 108 -84.07 -0.88 28.15
CA ARG A 108 -83.79 0.30 27.33
C ARG A 108 -83.04 -0.07 26.06
N GLU A 109 -82.09 -1.01 26.13
CA GLU A 109 -81.27 -1.43 24.97
C GLU A 109 -82.11 -2.00 23.84
N TYR A 110 -83.28 -2.53 24.16
CA TYR A 110 -84.28 -2.97 23.19
C TYR A 110 -85.19 -1.84 22.73
N GLN A 111 -85.78 -1.07 23.67
CA GLN A 111 -86.65 0.05 23.36
C GLN A 111 -86.62 1.11 24.46
N ASP A 112 -86.05 2.28 24.12
CA ASP A 112 -85.84 3.39 25.05
C ASP A 112 -87.07 4.30 25.23
N THR A 113 -88.05 4.26 24.33
CA THR A 113 -89.16 5.23 24.32
C THR A 113 -90.49 4.58 23.93
N TYR A 114 -91.55 4.90 24.68
CA TYR A 114 -92.92 4.45 24.44
C TYR A 114 -93.86 5.65 24.30
N ARG A 115 -94.61 5.73 23.20
CA ARG A 115 -95.61 6.80 22.98
C ARG A 115 -97.01 6.28 23.28
N LEU A 116 -97.49 6.50 24.50
CA LEU A 116 -98.79 6.03 24.97
C LEU A 116 -99.92 7.00 24.61
N THR A 117 -100.98 6.53 23.98
CA THR A 117 -102.21 7.31 23.82
C THR A 117 -103.16 6.99 24.97
N ILE A 118 -103.46 7.98 25.80
CA ILE A 118 -104.34 7.85 26.96
C ILE A 118 -105.70 8.43 26.63
N ARG A 119 -106.76 7.70 26.94
CA ARG A 119 -108.14 8.17 26.82
C ARG A 119 -108.80 8.28 28.19
N ALA A 120 -109.31 9.46 28.50
CA ALA A 120 -110.19 9.69 29.64
C ALA A 120 -111.64 9.36 29.28
N THR A 121 -112.41 8.81 30.22
CA THR A 121 -113.86 8.63 30.07
C THR A 121 -114.53 9.01 31.38
N ILE A 122 -115.48 9.95 31.30
CA ILE A 122 -116.31 10.34 32.45
C ILE A 122 -117.53 9.42 32.55
N THR A 123 -117.87 9.04 33.78
CA THR A 123 -119.14 8.40 34.15
C THR A 123 -119.78 9.11 35.33
N SER A 124 -121.09 9.39 35.27
CA SER A 124 -121.89 9.93 36.37
C SER A 124 -122.74 8.82 37.01
N ASP A 125 -122.82 8.79 38.33
CA ASP A 125 -123.61 7.79 39.07
C ASP A 125 -125.13 8.09 39.07
N LEU A 126 -125.54 9.33 38.76
CA LEU A 126 -126.95 9.78 38.82
C LEU A 126 -127.68 9.78 37.47
N ARG A 127 -126.97 9.68 36.33
CA ARG A 127 -127.56 9.56 34.97
C ARG A 127 -126.70 8.67 34.08
N ARG A 128 -127.28 7.55 33.61
CA ARG A 128 -126.62 6.52 32.77
C ARG A 128 -126.26 6.97 31.33
N ALA A 129 -126.13 8.28 31.04
CA ALA A 129 -126.09 8.80 29.67
C ALA A 129 -125.15 10.01 29.38
N LEU A 130 -124.10 10.27 30.18
CA LEU A 130 -123.01 11.18 29.78
C LEU A 130 -121.70 10.39 29.62
N LYS A 131 -121.14 10.36 28.40
CA LYS A 131 -119.84 9.76 28.08
C LYS A 131 -119.02 10.77 27.25
N LEU A 132 -118.44 11.75 27.91
CA LEU A 132 -117.42 12.62 27.31
C LEU A 132 -116.08 11.87 27.28
N LYS A 133 -115.29 12.12 26.23
CA LYS A 133 -113.99 11.48 25.99
C LYS A 133 -112.96 12.54 25.61
N ALA A 134 -111.82 12.48 26.26
CA ALA A 134 -110.63 13.26 25.93
C ALA A 134 -109.46 12.32 25.66
N GLN A 135 -108.50 12.76 24.85
CA GLN A 135 -107.27 12.02 24.59
C GLN A 135 -106.04 12.90 24.76
N THR A 136 -104.94 12.29 25.20
CA THR A 136 -103.62 12.92 25.33
C THR A 136 -102.55 11.88 24.96
N GLU A 137 -101.37 12.34 24.60
CA GLU A 137 -100.19 11.49 24.50
C GLU A 137 -99.33 11.55 25.77
N VAL A 138 -98.73 10.43 26.14
CA VAL A 138 -97.69 10.35 27.17
C VAL A 138 -96.48 9.65 26.56
N ILE A 139 -95.38 10.37 26.40
CA ILE A 139 -94.10 9.80 26.00
C ILE A 139 -93.39 9.33 27.27
N VAL A 140 -93.22 8.02 27.40
CA VAL A 140 -92.43 7.39 28.46
C VAL A 140 -91.03 7.15 27.91
N THR A 141 -90.04 7.84 28.46
CA THR A 141 -88.62 7.58 28.20
C THR A 141 -88.05 6.68 29.29
N VAL A 142 -87.46 5.56 28.89
CA VAL A 142 -86.80 4.62 29.78
C VAL A 142 -85.39 5.12 30.07
N THR A 143 -85.06 5.35 31.34
CA THR A 143 -83.72 5.78 31.75
C THR A 143 -82.82 4.58 32.03
N ASP A 144 -81.56 4.72 31.63
CA ASP A 144 -80.50 3.72 31.71
C ASP A 144 -80.17 3.31 33.16
N THR A 145 -79.86 2.05 33.36
CA THR A 145 -79.29 1.50 34.60
C THR A 145 -78.09 0.63 34.27
N ASN A 146 -77.03 0.66 35.10
CA ASN A 146 -75.87 -0.24 34.92
C ASN A 146 -76.24 -1.70 35.21
N ASP A 147 -76.75 -2.39 34.20
CA ASP A 147 -77.18 -3.79 34.26
C ASP A 147 -76.43 -4.71 33.26
N ILE A 148 -75.67 -4.13 32.32
CA ILE A 148 -74.77 -4.83 31.42
C ILE A 148 -73.32 -4.57 31.88
N THR A 149 -72.43 -5.52 31.58
CA THR A 149 -71.00 -5.34 31.86
C THR A 149 -70.25 -5.26 30.55
N PRO A 150 -69.09 -4.59 30.49
CA PRO A 150 -68.32 -4.48 29.26
C PRO A 150 -67.97 -5.86 28.73
N THR A 151 -67.98 -6.02 27.41
CA THR A 151 -67.60 -7.27 26.77
C THR A 151 -66.58 -7.05 25.67
N PHE A 152 -65.51 -7.85 25.68
CA PHE A 152 -64.50 -7.80 24.63
C PHE A 152 -64.98 -8.49 23.36
N TYR A 153 -64.84 -7.82 22.22
CA TYR A 153 -65.07 -8.39 20.90
C TYR A 153 -63.93 -7.95 19.97
N PRO A 154 -62.94 -8.83 19.65
CA PRO A 154 -62.86 -10.27 19.96
C PRO A 154 -62.47 -10.61 21.42
N SER A 155 -62.73 -11.85 21.85
CA SER A 155 -62.39 -12.34 23.20
C SER A 155 -60.90 -12.63 23.42
N THR A 156 -60.12 -12.75 22.35
CA THR A 156 -58.66 -12.96 22.39
C THR A 156 -58.01 -12.19 21.26
N TYR A 157 -56.84 -11.62 21.54
CA TYR A 157 -56.04 -10.90 20.56
C TYR A 157 -54.69 -11.59 20.37
N GLU A 158 -54.16 -11.51 19.15
CA GLU A 158 -52.85 -12.04 18.81
C GLU A 158 -52.12 -11.03 17.93
N VAL A 159 -50.87 -10.74 18.26
CA VAL A 159 -50.03 -9.80 17.52
C VAL A 159 -48.59 -10.29 17.48
N SER A 160 -47.95 -10.16 16.32
CA SER A 160 -46.53 -10.44 16.16
C SER A 160 -45.74 -9.13 16.20
N VAL A 161 -44.72 -9.08 17.05
CA VAL A 161 -43.91 -7.89 17.28
C VAL A 161 -42.44 -8.26 17.09
N PRO A 162 -41.68 -7.54 16.25
CA PRO A 162 -40.26 -7.77 16.11
C PRO A 162 -39.51 -7.39 17.39
N GLU A 163 -38.44 -8.12 17.71
CA GLU A 163 -37.69 -7.89 18.96
C GLU A 163 -36.99 -6.52 19.03
N ASP A 164 -36.73 -5.91 17.88
CA ASP A 164 -36.16 -4.56 17.72
C ASP A 164 -37.20 -3.43 17.73
N LYS A 165 -38.48 -3.74 18.00
CA LYS A 165 -39.56 -2.76 18.00
C LYS A 165 -39.20 -1.60 18.96
N PRO A 166 -39.23 -0.34 18.50
CA PRO A 166 -38.86 0.79 19.36
C PRO A 166 -39.73 0.86 20.61
N LEU A 167 -39.11 1.23 21.73
CA LEU A 167 -39.80 1.42 23.00
C LEU A 167 -40.86 2.54 22.89
N HIS A 168 -41.87 2.46 23.74
CA HIS A 168 -43.01 3.39 23.82
C HIS A 168 -43.90 3.44 22.56
N THR A 169 -43.77 2.45 21.68
CA THR A 169 -44.65 2.32 20.50
C THR A 169 -45.90 1.51 20.83
N SER A 170 -47.03 1.92 20.22
CA SER A 170 -48.28 1.16 20.30
C SER A 170 -48.17 -0.12 19.48
N ILE A 171 -48.48 -1.26 20.09
CA ILE A 171 -48.46 -2.57 19.45
C ILE A 171 -49.86 -2.96 18.95
N LEU A 172 -50.87 -2.76 19.78
CA LEU A 172 -52.23 -3.24 19.56
C LEU A 172 -53.23 -2.35 20.30
N GLN A 173 -54.41 -2.13 19.73
CA GLN A 173 -55.53 -1.52 20.43
C GLN A 173 -56.56 -2.57 20.79
N ILE A 174 -56.88 -2.70 22.08
CA ILE A 174 -57.93 -3.56 22.62
C ILE A 174 -59.18 -2.72 22.82
N SER A 175 -60.34 -3.28 22.45
CA SER A 175 -61.63 -2.65 22.66
C SER A 175 -62.61 -3.62 23.33
N ALA A 176 -63.30 -3.12 24.34
CA ALA A 176 -64.51 -3.69 24.91
C ALA A 176 -65.69 -2.77 24.56
N HIS A 177 -66.89 -3.37 24.51
CA HIS A 177 -68.13 -2.68 24.23
C HIS A 177 -69.08 -2.86 25.41
N ASP A 178 -69.65 -1.74 25.84
CA ASP A 178 -70.72 -1.66 26.81
C ASP A 178 -71.88 -0.85 26.18
N PRO A 179 -73.09 -1.42 26.06
CA PRO A 179 -74.25 -0.76 25.46
C PRO A 179 -74.94 0.26 26.37
N ASP A 180 -74.58 0.33 27.66
CA ASP A 180 -75.15 1.27 28.62
C ASP A 180 -74.74 2.72 28.28
N LEU A 181 -75.40 3.72 28.86
CA LEU A 181 -75.17 5.13 28.53
C LEU A 181 -74.36 5.89 29.60
N GLY A 182 -73.59 6.88 29.15
CA GLY A 182 -72.84 7.76 30.04
C GLY A 182 -71.84 6.98 30.90
N ILE A 183 -71.82 7.24 32.21
CA ILE A 183 -70.91 6.58 33.16
C ILE A 183 -71.08 5.05 33.18
N ASN A 184 -72.27 4.54 32.87
CA ASN A 184 -72.53 3.10 32.87
C ASN A 184 -71.90 2.41 31.64
N GLY A 185 -71.69 3.13 30.53
CA GLY A 185 -71.07 2.59 29.31
C GLY A 185 -69.61 3.02 29.06
N GLU A 186 -69.06 3.93 29.86
CA GLU A 186 -67.66 4.37 29.74
C GLU A 186 -66.71 3.36 30.39
N ILE A 187 -65.66 2.95 29.65
CA ILE A 187 -64.83 1.79 30.02
C ILE A 187 -63.40 2.18 30.39
N TYR A 188 -62.90 1.59 31.48
CA TYR A 188 -61.49 1.55 31.83
C TYR A 188 -60.85 0.18 31.55
N TYR A 189 -59.62 0.21 31.03
CA TYR A 189 -58.78 -0.94 30.74
C TYR A 189 -57.61 -1.01 31.71
N ASN A 190 -57.34 -2.19 32.26
CA ASN A 190 -56.15 -2.43 33.07
C ASN A 190 -55.62 -3.86 32.86
N LEU A 191 -54.31 -4.04 33.10
CA LEU A 191 -53.71 -5.36 33.15
C LEU A 191 -54.09 -6.04 34.47
N ALA A 192 -54.45 -7.32 34.40
CA ALA A 192 -54.73 -8.13 35.60
C ALA A 192 -53.47 -8.32 36.45
N GLU A 193 -52.32 -8.50 35.78
CA GLU A 193 -51.01 -8.59 36.40
C GLU A 193 -50.08 -7.52 35.78
N PRO A 194 -49.29 -6.79 36.59
CA PRO A 194 -48.33 -5.82 36.08
C PRO A 194 -47.28 -6.51 35.18
N SER A 195 -46.96 -5.90 34.04
CA SER A 195 -45.90 -6.35 33.14
C SER A 195 -44.76 -5.34 33.08
N LEU A 196 -43.52 -5.86 32.98
CA LEU A 196 -42.30 -5.07 32.75
C LEU A 196 -42.05 -4.79 31.26
N GLN A 197 -42.81 -5.38 30.35
CA GLN A 197 -42.61 -5.21 28.90
C GLN A 197 -43.78 -4.44 28.28
N PHE A 198 -44.95 -4.44 28.92
CA PHE A 198 -46.16 -3.86 28.34
C PHE A 198 -46.95 -2.99 29.32
N ALA A 199 -47.55 -1.94 28.79
CA ALA A 199 -48.51 -1.09 29.49
C ALA A 199 -49.77 -0.90 28.65
N VAL A 200 -50.94 -0.79 29.30
CA VAL A 200 -52.21 -0.51 28.62
C VAL A 200 -52.72 0.87 28.99
N HIS A 201 -53.15 1.65 28.00
CA HIS A 201 -53.75 2.96 28.21
C HIS A 201 -55.16 2.81 28.83
N PRO A 202 -55.48 3.50 29.95
CA PRO A 202 -56.70 3.25 30.72
C PRO A 202 -58.01 3.50 29.98
N THR A 203 -58.12 4.51 29.12
CA THR A 203 -59.39 4.80 28.39
C THR A 203 -59.38 4.35 26.93
N ARG A 204 -58.21 4.23 26.30
CA ARG A 204 -58.08 3.93 24.87
C ARG A 204 -57.81 2.45 24.56
N GLY A 205 -57.43 1.67 25.57
CA GLY A 205 -57.09 0.25 25.41
C GLY A 205 -55.85 -0.01 24.56
N ILE A 206 -54.99 0.99 24.35
CA ILE A 206 -53.76 0.86 23.55
C ILE A 206 -52.68 0.16 24.40
N LEU A 207 -52.24 -1.01 23.93
CA LEU A 207 -51.10 -1.74 24.47
C LEU A 207 -49.81 -1.17 23.89
N THR A 208 -48.89 -0.74 24.76
CA THR A 208 -47.65 -0.06 24.43
C THR A 208 -46.46 -0.87 24.93
N LEU A 209 -45.41 -0.97 24.11
CA LEU A 209 -44.15 -1.59 24.50
C LEU A 209 -43.36 -0.66 25.42
N THR A 210 -42.89 -1.14 26.55
CA THR A 210 -42.17 -0.32 27.54
C THR A 210 -40.77 -0.83 27.85
N ARG A 211 -40.42 -2.04 27.39
CA ARG A 211 -39.06 -2.61 27.48
C ARG A 211 -38.75 -3.46 26.25
N SER A 212 -37.48 -3.65 25.94
CA SER A 212 -37.04 -4.47 24.82
C SER A 212 -37.54 -5.91 24.97
N LEU A 213 -37.84 -6.52 23.83
CA LEU A 213 -38.25 -7.91 23.74
C LEU A 213 -37.01 -8.76 23.43
N ASP A 214 -37.00 -9.99 23.92
CA ASP A 214 -35.93 -10.96 23.67
C ASP A 214 -36.58 -12.26 23.22
N TYR A 215 -36.44 -12.56 21.92
CA TYR A 215 -37.04 -13.76 21.33
C TYR A 215 -36.52 -15.05 21.96
N GLN A 216 -35.24 -15.08 22.36
CA GLN A 216 -34.62 -16.29 22.91
C GLN A 216 -35.06 -16.56 24.34
N LYS A 217 -35.25 -15.49 25.12
CA LYS A 217 -35.68 -15.59 26.51
C LYS A 217 -37.17 -15.88 26.65
N GLU A 218 -38.01 -15.13 25.93
CA GLU A 218 -39.46 -15.24 26.03
C GLU A 218 -40.14 -14.93 24.68
N PRO A 219 -40.28 -15.93 23.79
CA PRO A 219 -40.81 -15.71 22.44
C PRO A 219 -42.32 -15.42 22.41
N VAL A 220 -43.04 -15.66 23.50
CA VAL A 220 -44.50 -15.49 23.58
C VAL A 220 -44.89 -14.94 24.94
N HIS A 221 -45.43 -13.73 24.96
CA HIS A 221 -46.01 -13.13 26.15
C HIS A 221 -47.54 -13.26 26.15
N LYS A 222 -48.11 -13.71 27.28
CA LYS A 222 -49.56 -13.80 27.47
C LYS A 222 -50.01 -12.80 28.51
N LEU A 223 -50.77 -11.80 28.08
CA LEU A 223 -51.28 -10.72 28.92
C LEU A 223 -52.78 -10.89 29.13
N VAL A 224 -53.25 -10.66 30.35
CA VAL A 224 -54.67 -10.70 30.71
C VAL A 224 -55.14 -9.26 30.94
N ILE A 225 -56.12 -8.82 30.15
CA ILE A 225 -56.68 -7.46 30.20
C ILE A 225 -58.10 -7.52 30.73
N LEU A 226 -58.40 -6.61 31.66
CA LEU A 226 -59.69 -6.42 32.27
C LEU A 226 -60.30 -5.12 31.74
N ALA A 227 -61.61 -5.14 31.48
CA ALA A 227 -62.42 -3.95 31.20
C ALA A 227 -63.46 -3.78 32.31
N ARG A 228 -63.67 -2.54 32.76
CA ARG A 228 -64.65 -2.18 33.77
C ARG A 228 -65.37 -0.91 33.34
N ASP A 229 -66.68 -0.89 33.48
CA ASP A 229 -67.49 0.32 33.37
C ASP A 229 -67.24 1.25 34.56
N ARG A 230 -67.66 2.52 34.46
CA ARG A 230 -67.58 3.50 35.55
C ARG A 230 -68.84 3.52 36.42
N GLY A 231 -69.90 2.84 36.00
CA GLY A 231 -71.16 2.81 36.73
C GLY A 231 -71.08 1.96 38.00
N VAL A 232 -71.97 2.20 38.95
CA VAL A 232 -72.15 1.32 40.11
C VAL A 232 -73.29 0.35 39.80
N LYS A 233 -73.04 -0.96 39.91
CA LYS A 233 -74.00 -1.99 39.46
C LYS A 233 -75.33 -1.99 40.22
N PHE A 234 -76.41 -2.27 39.48
CA PHE A 234 -77.77 -2.51 40.01
C PHE A 234 -77.87 -3.69 41.01
N ARG A 235 -76.87 -4.60 41.08
CA ARG A 235 -76.79 -5.72 42.05
C ARG A 235 -75.39 -5.86 42.64
N ALA A 236 -75.34 -6.11 43.95
CA ALA A 236 -74.17 -6.01 44.85
C ALA A 236 -72.99 -7.00 44.64
N THR A 237 -72.69 -7.44 43.41
CA THR A 237 -71.49 -8.24 43.12
C THR A 237 -70.64 -7.56 42.05
N GLU A 238 -69.51 -6.98 42.48
CA GLU A 238 -68.43 -6.52 41.61
C GLU A 238 -67.95 -7.68 40.74
N LEU A 239 -68.31 -7.65 39.47
CA LEU A 239 -67.80 -8.59 38.49
C LEU A 239 -67.26 -7.76 37.35
N ALA A 240 -65.93 -7.68 37.27
CA ALA A 240 -65.23 -7.23 36.08
C ALA A 240 -65.73 -8.02 34.86
N SER A 241 -65.63 -7.43 33.67
CA SER A 241 -65.87 -8.14 32.42
C SER A 241 -65.10 -9.46 32.37
N ARG A 242 -65.57 -10.42 31.58
CA ARG A 242 -64.76 -11.62 31.29
C ARG A 242 -63.43 -11.16 30.70
N PRO A 243 -62.27 -11.50 31.30
CA PRO A 243 -60.98 -11.01 30.84
C PRO A 243 -60.72 -11.43 29.40
N THR A 244 -59.99 -10.59 28.65
CA THR A 244 -59.42 -10.97 27.36
C THR A 244 -57.95 -11.34 27.51
N THR A 245 -57.50 -12.30 26.71
CA THR A 245 -56.08 -12.67 26.63
C THR A 245 -55.47 -12.09 25.37
N VAL A 246 -54.37 -11.35 25.51
CA VAL A 246 -53.53 -10.88 24.42
C VAL A 246 -52.27 -11.74 24.36
N THR A 247 -52.05 -12.39 23.23
CA THR A 247 -50.83 -13.15 22.96
C THR A 247 -49.92 -12.32 22.06
N VAL A 248 -48.78 -11.87 22.59
CA VAL A 248 -47.74 -11.17 21.83
C VAL A 248 -46.67 -12.20 21.44
N LYS A 249 -46.52 -12.46 20.15
CA LYS A 249 -45.48 -13.32 19.59
C LYS A 249 -44.28 -12.48 19.18
N VAL A 250 -43.14 -12.67 19.82
CA VAL A 250 -41.90 -12.02 19.44
C VAL A 250 -41.39 -12.68 18.16
N THR A 251 -40.99 -11.89 17.16
CA THR A 251 -40.32 -12.39 15.96
C THR A 251 -38.86 -11.95 15.97
N PRO A 252 -37.91 -12.86 15.70
CA PRO A 252 -36.49 -12.51 15.65
C PRO A 252 -36.21 -11.57 14.48
N VAL A 253 -35.20 -10.71 14.61
CA VAL A 253 -34.78 -9.75 13.58
C VAL A 253 -33.29 -9.94 13.29
N ASN A 254 -32.88 -9.60 12.07
CA ASN A 254 -31.47 -9.57 11.68
C ASN A 254 -30.76 -8.37 12.33
N LEU A 255 -30.13 -8.58 13.49
CA LEU A 255 -29.55 -7.54 14.34
C LEU A 255 -28.10 -7.25 13.97
N TYR A 256 -27.33 -8.25 13.55
CA TYR A 256 -25.90 -8.13 13.26
C TYR A 256 -25.62 -8.48 11.80
N PRO A 257 -24.74 -7.72 11.11
CA PRO A 257 -24.22 -8.17 9.83
C PRO A 257 -23.15 -9.27 10.04
N PRO A 258 -22.91 -10.15 9.05
CA PRO A 258 -21.93 -11.22 9.17
C PRO A 258 -20.50 -10.68 9.27
N GLU A 259 -19.70 -11.16 10.21
CA GLU A 259 -18.29 -10.75 10.38
C GLU A 259 -17.35 -11.68 9.59
N ILE A 260 -16.41 -11.09 8.82
CA ILE A 260 -15.47 -11.82 7.96
C ILE A 260 -14.08 -11.87 8.62
N PHE A 261 -13.61 -13.06 8.97
CA PHE A 261 -12.27 -13.31 9.47
C PHE A 261 -11.42 -13.99 8.40
N VAL A 262 -10.36 -13.32 7.95
CA VAL A 262 -9.51 -13.84 6.89
C VAL A 262 -8.19 -14.34 7.48
N ARG A 263 -7.92 -15.63 7.32
CA ARG A 263 -6.61 -16.22 7.60
C ARG A 263 -5.86 -16.41 6.29
N GLN A 264 -4.94 -15.49 6.01
CA GLN A 264 -4.07 -15.54 4.85
C GLN A 264 -2.91 -16.51 5.10
N PHE A 265 -2.55 -17.31 4.09
CA PHE A 265 -1.33 -18.12 4.14
C PHE A 265 -0.20 -17.36 3.43
N SER A 266 0.95 -17.24 4.09
CA SER A 266 2.11 -16.52 3.55
C SER A 266 2.84 -17.27 2.42
N THR A 267 2.53 -18.55 2.20
CA THR A 267 3.07 -19.41 1.12
C THR A 267 2.04 -20.49 0.76
N LEU A 268 2.00 -20.94 -0.50
CA LEU A 268 1.14 -22.03 -1.04
C LEU A 268 1.49 -23.42 -0.47
N LEU A 269 1.55 -23.57 0.85
CA LEU A 269 1.84 -24.84 1.53
C LEU A 269 0.89 -25.03 2.71
N SER A 270 -0.39 -25.28 2.40
CA SER A 270 -1.08 -26.31 3.17
C SER A 270 -0.62 -27.67 2.62
N PRO A 271 -0.13 -28.60 3.45
CA PRO A 271 0.40 -29.90 3.00
C PRO A 271 -0.65 -30.82 2.35
N THR A 272 -1.91 -30.37 2.22
CA THR A 272 -3.03 -31.20 1.76
C THR A 272 -3.68 -30.74 0.45
N ASP A 273 -3.58 -29.46 0.04
CA ASP A 273 -4.13 -28.98 -1.24
C ASP A 273 -3.41 -27.71 -1.76
N PRO A 274 -2.85 -27.70 -3.00
CA PRO A 274 -2.00 -26.62 -3.53
C PRO A 274 -2.75 -25.40 -4.10
N ASN A 275 -4.10 -25.38 -4.08
CA ASN A 275 -4.90 -24.34 -4.74
C ASN A 275 -5.60 -23.37 -3.76
N ILE A 276 -5.47 -23.55 -2.45
CA ILE A 276 -6.14 -22.72 -1.42
C ILE A 276 -5.21 -21.58 -0.98
N TYR A 277 -5.62 -20.33 -1.23
CA TYR A 277 -4.84 -19.13 -0.93
C TYR A 277 -5.12 -18.53 0.45
N ALA A 278 -6.40 -18.46 0.82
CA ALA A 278 -6.83 -17.97 2.12
C ALA A 278 -8.02 -18.79 2.60
N VAL A 279 -8.08 -18.97 3.91
CA VAL A 279 -9.25 -19.52 4.59
C VAL A 279 -10.01 -18.35 5.20
N VAL A 280 -11.24 -18.16 4.75
CA VAL A 280 -12.17 -17.15 5.23
C VAL A 280 -13.16 -17.83 6.15
N ARG A 281 -13.24 -17.35 7.39
CA ARG A 281 -14.27 -17.76 8.33
C ARG A 281 -15.27 -16.64 8.47
N VAL A 282 -16.54 -16.92 8.16
CA VAL A 282 -17.62 -15.95 8.34
C VAL A 282 -18.40 -16.34 9.58
N ILE A 283 -18.64 -15.41 10.48
CA ILE A 283 -19.40 -15.66 11.70
C ILE A 283 -20.45 -14.59 11.80
N ASP A 284 -21.70 -15.00 11.94
CA ASP A 284 -22.77 -14.12 12.32
C ASP A 284 -23.09 -14.33 13.80
N LYS A 285 -23.41 -13.23 14.49
CA LYS A 285 -23.80 -13.25 15.90
C LYS A 285 -25.28 -13.60 16.05
N ASP A 286 -26.07 -13.46 14.99
CA ASP A 286 -27.48 -13.85 14.97
C ASP A 286 -27.64 -15.39 14.98
N LEU A 287 -28.78 -15.87 15.52
CA LEU A 287 -29.10 -17.29 15.57
C LEU A 287 -30.15 -17.67 14.53
N GLY A 288 -30.12 -18.92 14.05
CA GLY A 288 -31.07 -19.41 13.06
C GLY A 288 -30.84 -18.82 11.67
N ILE A 289 -31.91 -18.62 10.90
CA ILE A 289 -31.82 -18.17 9.50
C ILE A 289 -31.17 -16.78 9.34
N HIS A 290 -31.23 -15.93 10.37
CA HIS A 290 -30.62 -14.60 10.36
C HIS A 290 -29.09 -14.66 10.49
N GLY A 291 -28.56 -15.65 11.22
CA GLY A 291 -27.12 -15.90 11.29
C GLY A 291 -26.58 -16.89 10.27
N GLU A 292 -27.44 -17.43 9.41
CA GLU A 292 -27.01 -18.28 8.31
C GLU A 292 -26.52 -17.43 7.14
N LEU A 293 -25.35 -17.78 6.61
CA LEU A 293 -24.81 -17.10 5.45
C LEU A 293 -25.60 -17.46 4.18
N ASP A 294 -26.04 -16.44 3.44
CA ASP A 294 -26.67 -16.57 2.12
C ASP A 294 -25.58 -16.76 1.05
N ALA A 295 -24.61 -15.85 1.03
CA ALA A 295 -23.50 -15.89 0.09
C ALA A 295 -22.22 -15.23 0.65
N LEU A 296 -21.06 -15.77 0.25
CA LEU A 296 -19.76 -15.10 0.31
C LEU A 296 -19.23 -15.00 -1.11
N GLU A 297 -19.07 -13.78 -1.62
CA GLU A 297 -18.67 -13.55 -3.01
C GLU A 297 -17.57 -12.50 -3.11
N ILE A 298 -16.84 -12.54 -4.22
CA ILE A 298 -15.87 -11.50 -4.60
C ILE A 298 -16.64 -10.46 -5.42
N ILE A 299 -16.65 -9.21 -4.94
CA ILE A 299 -17.40 -8.11 -5.59
C ILE A 299 -16.51 -7.14 -6.36
N ASP A 300 -15.21 -7.12 -6.06
CA ASP A 300 -14.24 -6.22 -6.69
C ASP A 300 -12.81 -6.79 -6.56
N GLY A 301 -11.88 -6.32 -7.38
CA GLY A 301 -10.46 -6.69 -7.29
C GLY A 301 -10.02 -7.99 -7.98
N ASP A 302 -10.94 -8.67 -8.67
CA ASP A 302 -10.66 -9.81 -9.55
C ASP A 302 -11.34 -9.66 -10.93
N PRO A 303 -10.89 -8.71 -11.77
CA PRO A 303 -11.51 -8.45 -13.08
C PRO A 303 -11.36 -9.63 -14.06
N SER A 304 -10.42 -10.54 -13.79
CA SER A 304 -10.08 -11.68 -14.66
C SER A 304 -10.77 -12.99 -14.25
N GLY A 305 -11.46 -13.01 -13.10
CA GLY A 305 -12.13 -14.21 -12.56
C GLY A 305 -11.17 -15.32 -12.17
N LEU A 306 -9.98 -14.96 -11.68
CA LEU A 306 -8.92 -15.90 -11.30
C LEU A 306 -9.20 -16.61 -9.97
N PHE A 307 -9.98 -15.99 -9.09
CA PHE A 307 -10.26 -16.48 -7.74
C PHE A 307 -11.72 -16.89 -7.60
N GLN A 308 -11.94 -18.01 -6.90
CA GLN A 308 -13.27 -18.49 -6.56
C GLN A 308 -13.37 -18.79 -5.07
N VAL A 309 -14.53 -18.48 -4.50
CA VAL A 309 -14.88 -18.86 -3.14
C VAL A 309 -15.51 -20.25 -3.18
N THR A 310 -14.89 -21.22 -2.50
CA THR A 310 -15.41 -22.57 -2.33
C THR A 310 -15.68 -22.86 -0.85
N PRO A 311 -16.60 -23.78 -0.51
CA PRO A 311 -16.83 -24.17 0.88
C PRO A 311 -15.60 -24.90 1.46
N GLY A 312 -15.18 -24.53 2.67
CA GLY A 312 -14.09 -25.16 3.40
C GLY A 312 -14.52 -26.40 4.20
N ASN A 313 -13.57 -26.97 4.97
CA ASN A 313 -13.78 -28.22 5.70
C ASN A 313 -14.64 -28.09 6.98
N LYS A 314 -14.90 -26.86 7.44
CA LYS A 314 -15.72 -26.58 8.62
C LYS A 314 -16.92 -25.73 8.25
N LEU A 315 -17.97 -25.82 9.06
CA LEU A 315 -19.15 -24.98 8.93
C LEU A 315 -18.75 -23.49 9.01
N ASN A 316 -19.24 -22.70 8.06
CA ASN A 316 -18.94 -21.26 7.87
C ASN A 316 -17.46 -20.93 7.59
N GLU A 317 -16.70 -21.91 7.12
CA GLU A 317 -15.35 -21.73 6.59
C GLU A 317 -15.41 -21.85 5.07
N TYR A 318 -14.71 -20.97 4.38
CA TYR A 318 -14.64 -20.88 2.93
C TYR A 318 -13.18 -20.77 2.51
N ASN A 319 -12.82 -21.42 1.42
CA ASN A 319 -11.51 -21.30 0.81
C ASN A 319 -11.60 -20.32 -0.34
N ILE A 320 -10.60 -19.45 -0.46
CA ILE A 320 -10.34 -18.72 -1.70
C ILE A 320 -9.40 -19.60 -2.51
N GLU A 321 -9.91 -20.16 -3.60
CA GLU A 321 -9.19 -21.05 -4.51
C GLU A 321 -8.89 -20.37 -5.83
N LEU A 322 -7.80 -20.78 -6.48
CA LEU A 322 -7.45 -20.32 -7.83
C LEU A 322 -8.13 -21.20 -8.89
N VAL A 323 -8.89 -20.60 -9.81
CA VAL A 323 -9.60 -21.32 -10.87
C VAL A 323 -8.71 -21.43 -12.11
N HIS A 324 -8.28 -22.67 -12.42
CA HIS A 324 -7.41 -23.13 -13.53
C HIS A 324 -5.91 -23.30 -13.20
N PRO A 325 -5.34 -24.51 -13.39
CA PRO A 325 -3.89 -24.75 -13.35
C PRO A 325 -3.12 -24.29 -14.61
N MET A 326 -3.72 -23.57 -15.56
CA MET A 326 -3.08 -23.24 -16.83
C MET A 326 -3.30 -21.79 -17.23
N MET A 327 -2.32 -20.97 -16.88
CA MET A 327 -1.56 -20.04 -17.74
C MET A 327 -0.33 -19.64 -16.92
N ARG A 328 0.69 -20.51 -16.88
CA ARG A 328 2.06 -20.13 -16.50
C ARG A 328 2.65 -19.33 -17.66
N ASP A 329 2.09 -18.15 -17.90
CA ASP A 329 2.72 -17.16 -18.76
C ASP A 329 3.34 -16.11 -17.84
N ASN A 330 4.59 -15.73 -18.14
CA ASN A 330 5.51 -14.98 -17.28
C ASN A 330 5.12 -13.51 -17.05
N THR A 331 3.83 -13.17 -17.06
CA THR A 331 3.34 -11.80 -17.21
C THR A 331 2.37 -11.31 -16.12
N ILE A 332 2.06 -12.11 -15.10
CA ILE A 332 1.12 -11.70 -14.03
C ILE A 332 1.85 -11.55 -12.69
N SER A 333 2.65 -10.49 -12.56
CA SER A 333 3.18 -9.99 -11.28
C SER A 333 2.29 -8.82 -10.80
N GLN A 334 1.06 -9.12 -10.40
CA GLN A 334 0.17 -8.12 -9.81
C GLN A 334 -0.28 -8.59 -8.43
N ASP A 335 -0.09 -7.73 -7.44
CA ASP A 335 -0.75 -7.85 -6.14
C ASP A 335 -2.25 -7.62 -6.37
N TYR A 336 -3.06 -8.65 -6.19
CA TYR A 336 -4.52 -8.53 -6.30
C TYR A 336 -5.08 -8.02 -4.98
N THR A 337 -5.98 -7.04 -5.02
CA THR A 337 -6.68 -6.52 -3.83
C THR A 337 -8.15 -6.87 -3.95
N ILE A 338 -8.51 -8.07 -3.49
CA ILE A 338 -9.83 -8.64 -3.68
C ILE A 338 -10.76 -8.15 -2.56
N THR A 339 -11.95 -7.68 -2.93
CA THR A 339 -12.98 -7.30 -1.96
C THR A 339 -14.02 -8.41 -1.83
N LEU A 340 -14.11 -9.00 -0.64
CA LEU A 340 -15.11 -9.99 -0.29
C LEU A 340 -16.37 -9.31 0.23
N ARG A 341 -17.54 -9.84 -0.13
CA ARG A 341 -18.84 -9.50 0.44
C ARG A 341 -19.49 -10.74 1.05
N ALA A 342 -19.75 -10.69 2.35
CA ALA A 342 -20.59 -11.66 3.05
C ALA A 342 -22.01 -11.09 3.15
N LYS A 343 -23.00 -11.93 2.84
CA LYS A 343 -24.42 -11.61 2.95
C LYS A 343 -25.12 -12.70 3.74
N ASP A 344 -25.86 -12.33 4.78
CA ASP A 344 -26.68 -13.25 5.56
C ASP A 344 -28.03 -13.55 4.87
N LYS A 345 -28.75 -14.57 5.34
CA LYS A 345 -30.13 -14.91 4.93
C LYS A 345 -31.19 -14.17 5.78
N GLY A 346 -30.78 -13.14 6.51
CA GLY A 346 -31.68 -12.36 7.34
C GLY A 346 -32.74 -11.62 6.53
N THR A 347 -33.79 -11.17 7.20
CA THR A 347 -34.85 -10.35 6.61
C THR A 347 -34.98 -9.03 7.40
N PRO A 348 -34.56 -7.88 6.83
CA PRO A 348 -33.80 -7.72 5.59
C PRO A 348 -32.36 -8.28 5.70
N PRO A 349 -31.76 -8.71 4.57
CA PRO A 349 -30.41 -9.26 4.60
C PRO A 349 -29.40 -8.15 4.85
N ARG A 350 -28.42 -8.39 5.74
CA ARG A 350 -27.31 -7.46 5.98
C ARG A 350 -26.03 -7.99 5.33
N THR A 351 -25.10 -7.08 5.06
CA THR A 351 -23.86 -7.39 4.33
C THR A 351 -22.65 -6.72 4.96
N THR A 352 -21.52 -7.41 4.93
CA THR A 352 -20.20 -6.88 5.31
C THR A 352 -19.22 -7.05 4.17
N THR A 353 -18.32 -6.08 4.01
CA THR A 353 -17.23 -6.15 3.03
C THR A 353 -15.86 -6.15 3.69
N GLN A 354 -14.94 -6.96 3.19
CA GLN A 354 -13.55 -7.04 3.68
C GLN A 354 -12.57 -7.09 2.50
N VAL A 355 -11.58 -6.19 2.52
CA VAL A 355 -10.51 -6.18 1.52
C VAL A 355 -9.40 -7.16 1.92
N VAL A 356 -8.95 -7.97 0.97
CA VAL A 356 -7.93 -9.00 1.11
C VAL A 356 -6.87 -8.78 0.04
N SER A 357 -5.66 -8.41 0.46
CA SER A 357 -4.49 -8.36 -0.42
C SER A 357 -3.94 -9.76 -0.65
N VAL A 358 -4.01 -10.22 -1.89
CA VAL A 358 -3.47 -11.48 -2.39
C VAL A 358 -2.15 -11.20 -3.10
N LYS A 359 -1.05 -11.57 -2.46
CA LYS A 359 0.27 -11.64 -3.09
C LYS A 359 0.46 -13.06 -3.60
N LEU A 360 0.36 -13.25 -4.91
CA LEU A 360 0.80 -14.49 -5.53
C LEU A 360 2.31 -14.57 -5.29
N ALA A 361 2.72 -15.37 -4.31
CA ALA A 361 4.12 -15.64 -4.09
C ALA A 361 4.66 -16.19 -5.41
N GLU A 362 5.61 -15.48 -6.02
CA GLU A 362 6.45 -16.07 -7.02
C GLU A 362 6.87 -17.44 -6.48
N THR A 363 6.54 -18.53 -7.18
CA THR A 363 7.50 -19.61 -7.21
C THR A 363 8.70 -19.00 -7.91
N ALA A 364 9.53 -18.28 -7.14
CA ALA A 364 10.80 -17.80 -7.60
C ALA A 364 11.45 -19.06 -8.16
N ASP A 365 11.58 -19.08 -9.48
CA ASP A 365 12.42 -20.05 -10.11
C ASP A 365 13.79 -19.77 -9.51
N THR A 366 14.20 -20.63 -8.58
CA THR A 366 15.43 -20.47 -7.81
C THR A 366 16.63 -20.89 -8.65
N THR A 367 16.69 -20.38 -9.87
CA THR A 367 17.76 -20.61 -10.81
C THR A 367 18.73 -19.45 -10.66
N LEU A 368 19.75 -19.67 -9.83
CA LEU A 368 20.96 -18.85 -9.85
C LEU A 368 21.52 -18.90 -11.28
N THR A 369 21.60 -17.77 -11.97
CA THR A 369 22.07 -17.69 -13.36
C THR A 369 23.10 -16.60 -13.51
N PHE A 370 24.11 -16.85 -14.36
CA PHE A 370 25.04 -15.81 -14.81
C PHE A 370 24.38 -15.04 -15.96
N ASP A 371 24.75 -13.77 -16.12
CA ASP A 371 24.24 -12.90 -17.18
C ASP A 371 24.50 -13.48 -18.58
N GLN A 372 25.61 -14.20 -18.75
CA GLN A 372 25.98 -14.95 -19.94
C GLN A 372 26.48 -16.34 -19.55
N ALA A 373 26.23 -17.34 -20.41
CA ALA A 373 26.72 -18.71 -20.22
C ALA A 373 28.22 -18.84 -20.56
N ASP A 374 28.68 -18.07 -21.57
CA ASP A 374 30.04 -18.03 -22.07
C ASP A 374 30.48 -16.56 -22.21
N TYR A 375 31.68 -16.25 -21.70
CA TYR A 375 32.29 -14.92 -21.81
C TYR A 375 33.59 -15.04 -22.60
N ASP A 376 33.68 -14.35 -23.73
CA ASP A 376 34.92 -14.24 -24.50
C ASP A 376 35.57 -12.88 -24.21
N ILE A 377 36.80 -12.91 -23.69
CA ILE A 377 37.55 -11.71 -23.34
C ILE A 377 38.97 -11.77 -23.91
N GLU A 378 39.49 -10.59 -24.22
CA GLU A 378 40.86 -10.41 -24.69
C GLU A 378 41.66 -9.61 -23.66
N ILE A 379 42.88 -10.06 -23.37
CA ILE A 379 43.79 -9.40 -22.44
C ILE A 379 45.20 -9.36 -23.01
N GLU A 380 45.88 -8.23 -22.87
CA GLU A 380 47.26 -8.05 -23.30
C GLU A 380 48.21 -8.78 -22.33
N GLU A 381 49.23 -9.48 -22.83
CA GLU A 381 50.17 -10.22 -21.97
C GLU A 381 51.03 -9.32 -21.06
N ILE A 382 51.22 -8.06 -21.46
CA ILE A 382 51.91 -7.03 -20.66
C ILE A 382 51.12 -6.60 -19.42
N SER A 383 49.88 -7.07 -19.26
CA SER A 383 49.03 -6.79 -18.11
C SER A 383 49.68 -7.35 -16.83
N PRO A 384 50.02 -6.51 -15.84
CA PRO A 384 50.70 -6.98 -14.63
C PRO A 384 49.72 -7.67 -13.67
N PRO A 385 50.21 -8.40 -12.66
CA PRO A 385 49.37 -8.97 -11.60
C PRO A 385 48.49 -7.91 -10.93
N GLY A 386 47.22 -8.24 -10.70
CA GLY A 386 46.17 -7.34 -10.24
C GLY A 386 45.28 -6.78 -11.36
N SER A 387 45.70 -6.92 -12.62
CA SER A 387 44.89 -6.44 -13.77
C SER A 387 43.50 -7.05 -13.77
N ARG A 388 42.49 -6.21 -14.03
CA ARG A 388 41.10 -6.64 -14.18
C ARG A 388 40.92 -7.44 -15.46
N VAL A 389 40.34 -8.63 -15.35
CA VAL A 389 40.00 -9.49 -16.49
C VAL A 389 38.53 -9.33 -16.84
N LEU A 390 37.64 -9.62 -15.88
CA LEU A 390 36.19 -9.59 -16.06
C LEU A 390 35.50 -9.48 -14.70
N HIS A 391 34.35 -8.80 -14.63
CA HIS A 391 33.48 -8.84 -13.45
C HIS A 391 32.29 -9.74 -13.74
N LEU A 392 32.24 -10.92 -13.12
CA LEU A 392 31.15 -11.87 -13.33
C LEU A 392 29.99 -11.54 -12.38
N LYS A 393 28.80 -11.32 -12.95
CA LYS A 393 27.58 -11.11 -12.18
C LYS A 393 26.67 -12.34 -12.33
N ALA A 394 26.26 -12.86 -11.18
CA ALA A 394 25.23 -13.87 -11.07
C ALA A 394 24.02 -13.27 -10.35
N SER A 395 22.82 -13.54 -10.85
CA SER A 395 21.57 -13.05 -10.27
C SER A 395 20.89 -14.17 -9.48
N ALA A 396 20.41 -13.81 -8.29
CA ALA A 396 19.58 -14.65 -7.44
C ALA A 396 18.29 -13.89 -7.12
N SER A 397 17.15 -14.54 -7.25
CA SER A 397 15.82 -13.94 -7.13
C SER A 397 15.46 -13.37 -5.74
N ASN A 398 16.36 -13.43 -4.74
CA ASN A 398 16.08 -13.03 -3.36
C ASN A 398 17.27 -12.34 -2.64
N ASP A 399 18.15 -11.67 -3.38
CA ASP A 399 19.27 -10.88 -2.82
C ASP A 399 20.15 -11.66 -1.82
N ARG A 400 20.31 -12.96 -2.09
CA ARG A 400 21.03 -13.89 -1.21
C ARG A 400 22.54 -13.73 -1.41
N PRO A 401 23.37 -14.01 -0.39
CA PRO A 401 24.82 -13.99 -0.55
C PRO A 401 25.25 -15.04 -1.58
N ILE A 402 25.88 -14.62 -2.67
CA ILE A 402 26.42 -15.49 -3.72
C ILE A 402 27.92 -15.64 -3.49
N VAL A 403 28.43 -16.87 -3.62
CA VAL A 403 29.86 -17.16 -3.56
C VAL A 403 30.36 -17.62 -4.92
N TYR A 404 31.42 -16.96 -5.40
CA TYR A 404 32.08 -17.25 -6.67
C TYR A 404 33.33 -18.10 -6.48
N LYS A 405 33.56 -19.04 -7.41
CA LYS A 405 34.74 -19.93 -7.39
C LYS A 405 35.13 -20.40 -8.79
N ILE A 406 36.44 -20.41 -9.07
CA ILE A 406 37.01 -21.07 -10.26
C ILE A 406 37.06 -22.59 -10.00
N GLU A 407 36.42 -23.37 -10.85
CA GLU A 407 36.30 -24.83 -10.72
C GLU A 407 37.37 -25.58 -11.52
N SER A 408 37.66 -25.10 -12.74
CA SER A 408 38.66 -25.70 -13.63
C SER A 408 39.23 -24.68 -14.61
N GLY A 409 40.30 -25.04 -15.31
CA GLY A 409 40.96 -24.18 -16.30
C GLY A 409 42.12 -23.33 -15.78
N ASN A 410 42.28 -23.24 -14.46
CA ASN A 410 43.28 -22.41 -13.77
C ASN A 410 44.34 -23.23 -13.01
N SER A 411 44.97 -24.21 -13.64
CA SER A 411 45.90 -25.14 -12.98
C SER A 411 47.14 -24.49 -12.37
N ASN A 412 47.62 -23.39 -12.96
CA ASN A 412 48.84 -22.70 -12.54
C ASN A 412 48.55 -21.50 -11.60
N GLY A 413 47.28 -21.29 -11.23
CA GLY A 413 46.88 -20.16 -10.39
C GLY A 413 47.06 -18.79 -11.05
N THR A 414 46.99 -18.73 -12.39
CA THR A 414 47.17 -17.51 -13.18
C THR A 414 46.10 -16.46 -12.93
N PHE A 415 44.88 -16.90 -12.60
CA PHE A 415 43.75 -16.03 -12.31
C PHE A 415 43.30 -16.18 -10.86
N SER A 416 42.77 -15.12 -10.27
CA SER A 416 42.07 -15.15 -8.98
C SER A 416 40.68 -14.54 -9.12
N ILE A 417 39.70 -15.10 -8.41
CA ILE A 417 38.35 -14.54 -8.37
C ILE A 417 38.00 -14.10 -6.94
N HIS A 418 37.47 -12.88 -6.81
CA HIS A 418 36.96 -12.41 -5.53
C HIS A 418 35.65 -13.14 -5.19
N THR A 419 35.61 -13.75 -4.00
CA THR A 419 34.57 -14.73 -3.65
C THR A 419 33.17 -14.13 -3.50
N LYS A 420 33.03 -12.82 -3.23
CA LYS A 420 31.73 -12.16 -3.01
C LYS A 420 31.27 -11.30 -4.19
N SER A 421 32.20 -10.61 -4.84
CA SER A 421 31.86 -9.71 -5.97
C SER A 421 31.88 -10.42 -7.32
N GLY A 422 32.65 -11.50 -7.47
CA GLY A 422 32.83 -12.16 -8.77
C GLY A 422 33.86 -11.48 -9.67
N LEU A 423 34.66 -10.55 -9.14
CA LEU A 423 35.76 -9.90 -9.86
C LEU A 423 36.90 -10.89 -10.15
N LEU A 424 37.15 -11.18 -11.42
CA LEU A 424 38.25 -11.99 -11.91
C LEU A 424 39.45 -11.08 -12.25
N THR A 425 40.56 -11.31 -11.57
CA THR A 425 41.83 -10.58 -11.74
C THR A 425 42.98 -11.51 -12.09
N LEU A 426 44.04 -10.92 -12.63
CA LEU A 426 45.28 -11.62 -12.91
C LEU A 426 46.09 -11.81 -11.61
N ALA A 427 46.47 -13.05 -11.30
CA ALA A 427 47.31 -13.37 -10.13
C ALA A 427 48.79 -13.53 -10.50
N THR A 428 49.10 -13.95 -11.73
CA THR A 428 50.46 -14.06 -12.26
C THR A 428 50.54 -13.46 -13.66
N GLN A 429 51.69 -12.91 -14.04
CA GLN A 429 51.90 -12.36 -15.39
C GLN A 429 51.59 -13.40 -16.48
N LEU A 430 51.01 -12.93 -17.59
CA LEU A 430 50.72 -13.73 -18.77
C LEU A 430 51.95 -13.78 -19.69
N ASP A 431 52.06 -14.87 -20.43
CA ASP A 431 53.09 -15.11 -21.44
C ASP A 431 52.40 -15.90 -22.55
N LYS A 432 52.17 -15.24 -23.69
CA LYS A 432 51.42 -15.79 -24.80
C LYS A 432 52.20 -16.93 -25.47
N GLU A 433 53.52 -16.82 -25.56
CA GLU A 433 54.42 -17.82 -26.16
C GLU A 433 54.38 -19.13 -25.38
N VAL A 434 54.08 -19.07 -24.08
CA VAL A 434 53.82 -20.25 -23.23
C VAL A 434 52.38 -20.74 -23.38
N LYS A 435 51.39 -19.86 -23.27
CA LYS A 435 49.98 -20.25 -23.33
C LYS A 435 49.07 -19.13 -23.86
N PRO A 436 48.60 -19.22 -25.12
CA PRO A 436 47.83 -18.14 -25.76
C PRO A 436 46.34 -18.12 -25.40
N TYR A 437 45.83 -19.18 -24.76
CA TYR A 437 44.40 -19.35 -24.51
C TYR A 437 44.11 -20.06 -23.19
N TYR A 438 43.16 -19.52 -22.43
CA TYR A 438 42.63 -20.13 -21.22
C TYR A 438 41.11 -20.28 -21.32
N SER A 439 40.58 -21.41 -20.90
CA SER A 439 39.14 -21.61 -20.74
C SER A 439 38.88 -21.97 -19.28
N LEU A 440 38.30 -21.02 -18.55
CA LEU A 440 38.04 -21.12 -17.12
C LEU A 440 36.58 -21.49 -16.90
N THR A 441 36.31 -22.50 -16.07
CA THR A 441 34.94 -22.79 -15.63
C THR A 441 34.75 -22.14 -14.28
N VAL A 442 33.91 -21.10 -14.22
CA VAL A 442 33.59 -20.36 -12.99
C VAL A 442 32.21 -20.78 -12.52
N SER A 443 32.03 -20.84 -11.21
CA SER A 443 30.76 -21.19 -10.61
C SER A 443 30.31 -20.18 -9.56
N ALA A 444 29.00 -20.04 -9.44
CA ALA A 444 28.34 -19.29 -8.39
C ALA A 444 27.42 -20.23 -7.60
N TYR A 445 27.35 -20.08 -6.27
CA TYR A 445 26.45 -20.85 -5.41
C TYR A 445 26.02 -20.08 -4.14
N ASP A 446 24.87 -20.46 -3.57
CA ASP A 446 24.36 -19.95 -2.28
C ASP A 446 24.94 -20.79 -1.10
N PRO A 447 25.71 -20.19 -0.17
CA PRO A 447 26.35 -20.89 0.94
C PRO A 447 25.34 -21.37 2.02
N SER A 448 24.12 -20.82 2.02
CA SER A 448 23.05 -21.17 2.97
C SER A 448 22.37 -22.50 2.60
N SER A 449 22.64 -23.02 1.41
CA SER A 449 21.98 -24.19 0.84
C SER A 449 22.82 -25.45 1.06
N ARG A 450 22.36 -26.37 1.92
CA ARG A 450 23.00 -27.68 2.14
C ARG A 450 22.72 -28.62 0.97
N GLY A 451 23.58 -28.59 -0.06
CA GLY A 451 23.64 -29.59 -1.13
C GLY A 451 24.01 -29.04 -2.50
N GLN A 452 24.66 -29.86 -3.34
CA GLN A 452 25.15 -29.55 -4.70
C GLN A 452 24.08 -29.08 -5.72
N LYS A 453 22.81 -28.93 -5.32
CA LYS A 453 21.67 -28.77 -6.24
C LYS A 453 21.33 -27.34 -6.67
N ARG A 454 22.12 -26.31 -6.31
CA ARG A 454 21.89 -24.92 -6.76
C ARG A 454 23.19 -24.15 -7.05
N LYS A 455 24.11 -24.81 -7.74
CA LYS A 455 25.32 -24.20 -8.29
C LYS A 455 25.12 -24.00 -9.79
N THR A 456 25.46 -22.81 -10.29
CA THR A 456 25.49 -22.51 -11.72
C THR A 456 26.93 -22.32 -12.18
N THR A 457 27.19 -22.55 -13.45
CA THR A 457 28.53 -22.49 -14.04
C THR A 457 28.52 -21.67 -15.33
N ALA A 458 29.53 -20.84 -15.51
CA ALA A 458 29.82 -20.13 -16.76
C ALA A 458 31.24 -20.45 -17.22
N ILE A 459 31.47 -20.36 -18.53
CA ILE A 459 32.80 -20.53 -19.12
C ILE A 459 33.36 -19.15 -19.47
N VAL A 460 34.58 -18.86 -19.05
CA VAL A 460 35.32 -17.64 -19.40
C VAL A 460 36.49 -18.04 -20.28
N ASN A 461 36.40 -17.68 -21.55
CA ASN A 461 37.43 -17.89 -22.55
C ASN A 461 38.29 -16.63 -22.62
N VAL A 462 39.54 -16.76 -22.20
CA VAL A 462 40.53 -15.68 -22.19
C VAL A 462 41.50 -15.91 -23.34
N ARG A 463 41.47 -15.00 -24.32
CA ARG A 463 42.44 -14.93 -25.41
C ARG A 463 43.53 -13.93 -25.03
N VAL A 464 44.78 -14.39 -25.04
CA VAL A 464 45.94 -13.52 -24.75
C VAL A 464 46.39 -12.85 -26.05
N LEU A 465 46.48 -11.53 -26.03
CA LEU A 465 46.95 -10.71 -27.15
C LEU A 465 48.47 -10.56 -27.11
N ASP A 466 49.07 -10.68 -28.29
CA ASP A 466 50.51 -10.55 -28.54
C ASP A 466 51.00 -9.14 -28.23
N ASN A 467 52.14 -9.03 -27.58
CA ASN A 467 52.91 -7.80 -27.51
C ASN A 467 54.32 -8.06 -28.02
N ASN A 468 54.99 -7.01 -28.49
CA ASN A 468 56.34 -7.12 -29.03
C ASN A 468 57.36 -7.26 -27.90
N ASP A 469 57.39 -8.44 -27.27
CA ASP A 469 58.06 -8.72 -26.02
C ASP A 469 59.34 -9.59 -26.16
N ASN A 470 59.51 -10.25 -27.30
CA ASN A 470 60.71 -10.99 -27.66
C ASN A 470 61.60 -10.23 -28.65
N ASP A 471 62.92 -10.47 -28.58
CA ASP A 471 63.87 -9.91 -29.54
C ASP A 471 64.15 -10.92 -30.66
N PRO A 472 64.42 -10.49 -31.91
CA PRO A 472 64.87 -11.38 -32.97
C PRO A 472 66.14 -12.13 -32.59
N VAL A 473 66.22 -13.45 -32.81
CA VAL A 473 67.40 -14.26 -32.47
C VAL A 473 68.00 -14.89 -33.72
N PHE A 474 69.30 -14.67 -33.98
CA PHE A 474 70.03 -15.34 -35.07
C PHE A 474 70.27 -16.83 -34.78
N ASN A 475 69.95 -17.71 -35.74
CA ASN A 475 70.01 -19.15 -35.53
C ASN A 475 71.44 -19.74 -35.70
N SER A 476 72.34 -19.03 -36.37
CA SER A 476 73.72 -19.49 -36.61
C SER A 476 74.72 -18.36 -36.44
N SER A 477 75.62 -18.48 -35.45
CA SER A 477 76.74 -17.58 -35.22
C SER A 477 77.96 -18.01 -36.04
N VAL A 478 77.92 -17.81 -37.36
CA VAL A 478 79.10 -18.04 -38.20
C VAL A 478 80.05 -16.85 -38.04
N ASP A 479 81.11 -17.05 -37.25
CA ASP A 479 82.06 -15.98 -36.94
C ASP A 479 82.92 -15.56 -38.14
N SER A 480 83.23 -16.48 -39.06
CA SER A 480 84.05 -16.17 -40.23
C SER A 480 83.75 -17.04 -41.45
N ILE A 481 83.76 -16.41 -42.63
CA ILE A 481 83.60 -17.06 -43.93
C ILE A 481 84.76 -16.70 -44.87
N ILE A 482 85.12 -17.62 -45.75
CA ILE A 482 86.18 -17.43 -46.76
C ILE A 482 85.51 -17.11 -48.10
N PHE A 483 85.97 -16.04 -48.76
CA PHE A 483 85.46 -15.59 -50.06
C PHE A 483 86.61 -15.41 -51.06
N ASP A 484 86.45 -15.96 -52.26
CA ASP A 484 87.46 -15.85 -53.33
C ASP A 484 87.35 -14.48 -54.00
N GLU A 485 88.49 -13.84 -54.27
CA GLU A 485 88.54 -12.49 -54.83
C GLU A 485 87.98 -12.40 -56.26
N ASN A 486 88.22 -13.43 -57.08
CA ASN A 486 87.83 -13.47 -58.49
C ASN A 486 86.33 -13.67 -58.74
N LYS A 487 85.49 -13.64 -57.70
CA LYS A 487 84.05 -13.78 -57.83
C LYS A 487 83.43 -12.51 -58.44
N PRO A 488 82.49 -12.64 -59.40
CA PRO A 488 81.85 -11.49 -59.99
C PRO A 488 80.97 -10.75 -58.97
N ALA A 489 80.78 -9.45 -59.21
CA ALA A 489 79.82 -8.63 -58.46
C ALA A 489 78.42 -9.30 -58.48
N GLY A 490 77.74 -9.27 -57.33
CA GLY A 490 76.45 -9.91 -57.10
C GLY A 490 76.52 -11.34 -56.54
N SER A 491 77.71 -11.92 -56.42
CA SER A 491 77.91 -13.24 -55.79
C SER A 491 77.48 -13.22 -54.32
N VAL A 492 76.76 -14.27 -53.89
CA VAL A 492 76.31 -14.43 -52.50
C VAL A 492 77.49 -14.83 -51.62
N VAL A 493 77.67 -14.11 -50.52
CA VAL A 493 78.73 -14.33 -49.52
C VAL A 493 78.20 -15.19 -48.38
N TYR A 494 77.04 -14.81 -47.82
CA TYR A 494 76.42 -15.45 -46.67
C TYR A 494 74.93 -15.12 -46.64
N THR A 495 74.10 -16.01 -46.09
CA THR A 495 72.67 -15.76 -45.86
C THR A 495 72.42 -15.76 -44.36
N ALA A 496 72.06 -14.61 -43.80
CA ALA A 496 71.75 -14.49 -42.39
C ALA A 496 70.29 -14.92 -42.13
N TYR A 497 70.08 -15.62 -41.02
CA TYR A 497 68.76 -16.12 -40.65
C TYR A 497 68.54 -15.93 -39.15
N ALA A 498 67.46 -15.23 -38.81
CA ALA A 498 66.96 -14.99 -37.47
C ALA A 498 65.49 -15.37 -37.36
N THR A 499 65.07 -15.73 -36.16
CA THR A 499 63.69 -16.03 -35.79
C THR A 499 63.26 -15.19 -34.61
N ASP A 500 62.03 -14.70 -34.66
CA ASP A 500 61.34 -14.07 -33.55
C ASP A 500 60.26 -15.02 -33.04
N LYS A 501 59.94 -14.96 -31.75
CA LYS A 501 58.90 -15.79 -31.14
C LYS A 501 57.51 -15.15 -31.22
N ASP A 502 57.45 -13.83 -31.39
CA ASP A 502 56.21 -13.07 -31.39
C ASP A 502 55.37 -13.38 -32.65
N GLU A 503 54.07 -13.07 -32.62
CA GLU A 503 53.14 -13.35 -33.72
C GLU A 503 52.94 -12.14 -34.65
N GLY A 504 52.66 -12.38 -35.93
CA GLY A 504 52.27 -11.33 -36.87
C GLY A 504 53.37 -10.31 -37.13
N ASP A 505 53.05 -9.02 -37.05
CA ASP A 505 54.00 -7.93 -37.30
C ASP A 505 55.10 -7.84 -36.23
N ASN A 506 54.80 -8.24 -34.98
CA ASN A 506 55.77 -8.31 -33.89
C ASN A 506 56.84 -9.37 -34.17
N GLY A 507 56.46 -10.50 -34.78
CA GLY A 507 57.43 -11.52 -35.20
C GLY A 507 58.07 -11.32 -36.58
N TYR A 508 57.70 -10.27 -37.33
CA TYR A 508 58.08 -10.12 -38.73
C TYR A 508 59.45 -9.43 -38.88
N ILE A 509 60.50 -10.20 -39.19
CA ILE A 509 61.88 -9.71 -39.24
C ILE A 509 62.28 -9.15 -40.62
N THR A 510 63.02 -8.05 -40.60
CA THR A 510 63.78 -7.53 -41.75
C THR A 510 65.26 -7.33 -41.41
N TYR A 511 66.13 -7.47 -42.41
CA TYR A 511 67.58 -7.44 -42.23
C TYR A 511 68.24 -6.18 -42.80
N SER A 512 69.37 -5.78 -42.20
CA SER A 512 70.18 -4.66 -42.69
C SER A 512 71.65 -4.78 -42.26
N LEU A 513 72.54 -4.05 -42.95
CA LEU A 513 73.95 -3.89 -42.54
C LEU A 513 74.09 -2.63 -41.67
N ALA A 514 74.46 -2.82 -40.40
CA ALA A 514 74.61 -1.76 -39.40
C ALA A 514 76.04 -1.17 -39.31
N ASN A 515 76.88 -1.44 -40.31
CA ASN A 515 78.23 -0.88 -40.39
C ASN A 515 78.19 0.65 -40.52
N LEU A 516 78.92 1.38 -39.65
CA LEU A 516 79.05 2.84 -39.72
C LEU A 516 79.87 3.31 -40.93
N ASN A 517 80.84 2.51 -41.35
CA ASN A 517 81.66 2.78 -42.53
C ASN A 517 81.14 1.98 -43.73
N PRO A 518 81.18 2.54 -44.95
CA PRO A 518 80.77 1.82 -46.15
C PRO A 518 81.64 0.58 -46.35
N VAL A 519 80.98 -0.55 -46.60
CA VAL A 519 81.58 -1.84 -46.90
C VAL A 519 81.15 -2.29 -48.30
N PRO A 520 81.97 -3.04 -49.05
CA PRO A 520 81.67 -3.43 -50.44
C PRO A 520 80.62 -4.57 -50.54
N PHE A 521 79.66 -4.60 -49.62
CA PHE A 521 78.61 -5.61 -49.52
C PHE A 521 77.24 -4.95 -49.39
N THR A 522 76.22 -5.62 -49.93
CA THR A 522 74.81 -5.25 -49.77
C THR A 522 74.05 -6.43 -49.18
N MET A 523 72.92 -6.15 -48.53
CA MET A 523 72.07 -7.16 -47.94
C MET A 523 70.65 -6.99 -48.43
N ASP A 524 70.02 -8.09 -48.82
CA ASP A 524 68.60 -8.11 -49.15
C ASP A 524 67.76 -8.10 -47.84
N PRO A 525 66.86 -7.12 -47.64
CA PRO A 525 66.14 -6.96 -46.39
C PRO A 525 65.15 -8.08 -46.03
N PHE A 526 64.72 -8.89 -46.99
CA PHE A 526 63.68 -9.91 -46.79
C PHE A 526 64.23 -11.33 -46.79
N THR A 527 65.27 -11.59 -47.59
CA THR A 527 65.87 -12.93 -47.72
C THR A 527 67.10 -13.12 -46.83
N GLY A 528 67.70 -12.03 -46.34
CA GLY A 528 68.89 -12.08 -45.51
C GLY A 528 70.19 -12.37 -46.28
N GLU A 529 70.16 -12.40 -47.62
CA GLU A 529 71.33 -12.66 -48.45
C GLU A 529 72.29 -11.46 -48.52
N ILE A 530 73.56 -11.70 -48.18
CA ILE A 530 74.65 -10.73 -48.31
C ILE A 530 75.38 -10.97 -49.62
N ARG A 531 75.49 -9.94 -50.46
CA ARG A 531 76.11 -10.00 -51.80
C ARG A 531 77.25 -9.00 -51.94
N ALA A 532 78.30 -9.40 -52.65
CA ALA A 532 79.39 -8.50 -53.02
C ALA A 532 78.90 -7.46 -54.05
N THR A 533 79.21 -6.18 -53.83
CA THR A 533 78.79 -5.08 -54.73
C THR A 533 79.73 -4.87 -55.90
N GLU A 534 81.00 -5.24 -55.70
CA GLU A 534 82.07 -5.13 -56.67
C GLU A 534 82.95 -6.39 -56.61
N ILE A 535 83.87 -6.52 -57.57
CA ILE A 535 84.87 -7.58 -57.54
C ILE A 535 85.89 -7.21 -56.46
N LEU A 536 86.14 -8.13 -55.53
CA LEU A 536 87.08 -7.90 -54.43
C LEU A 536 88.48 -8.26 -54.91
N ASP A 537 89.49 -7.49 -54.51
CA ASP A 537 90.89 -7.66 -54.94
C ASP A 537 91.78 -7.80 -53.68
N TYR A 538 92.42 -8.95 -53.50
CA TYR A 538 93.22 -9.34 -52.35
C TYR A 538 94.53 -8.52 -52.25
N GLU A 539 95.12 -8.19 -53.39
CA GLU A 539 96.37 -7.45 -53.53
C GLU A 539 96.21 -5.98 -53.12
N THR A 540 95.04 -5.38 -53.34
CA THR A 540 94.84 -3.94 -53.09
C THR A 540 93.82 -3.62 -52.02
N MET A 541 92.80 -4.45 -51.78
CA MET A 541 91.73 -4.17 -50.82
C MET A 541 92.01 -4.77 -49.43
N ARG A 542 91.01 -4.71 -48.53
CA ARG A 542 91.09 -5.36 -47.22
C ARG A 542 90.93 -6.86 -47.38
N ARG A 543 91.79 -7.62 -46.70
CA ARG A 543 91.78 -9.08 -46.64
C ARG A 543 90.78 -9.62 -45.64
N GLU A 544 90.33 -8.79 -44.71
CA GLU A 544 89.30 -9.13 -43.73
C GLU A 544 88.31 -7.97 -43.58
N TYR A 545 87.02 -8.27 -43.73
CA TYR A 545 85.91 -7.35 -43.48
C TYR A 545 85.10 -7.84 -42.30
N ILE A 546 84.71 -6.93 -41.42
CA ILE A 546 83.83 -7.22 -40.28
C ILE A 546 82.46 -6.61 -40.60
N LEU A 547 81.48 -7.44 -40.93
CA LEU A 547 80.11 -7.03 -41.23
C LEU A 547 79.26 -7.10 -39.96
N LYS A 548 78.59 -6.01 -39.61
CA LYS A 548 77.61 -5.95 -38.52
C LYS A 548 76.23 -6.13 -39.14
N VAL A 549 75.63 -7.29 -38.95
CA VAL A 549 74.32 -7.65 -39.51
C VAL A 549 73.27 -7.42 -38.44
N ARG A 550 72.19 -6.71 -38.77
CA ARG A 550 71.09 -6.42 -37.86
C ARG A 550 69.79 -7.04 -38.37
N ALA A 551 69.11 -7.76 -37.49
CA ALA A 551 67.72 -8.17 -37.64
C ALA A 551 66.84 -7.20 -36.83
N SER A 552 65.75 -6.73 -37.42
CA SER A 552 64.75 -5.86 -36.77
C SER A 552 63.36 -6.37 -37.09
N ASP A 553 62.52 -6.51 -36.07
CA ASP A 553 61.10 -6.78 -36.27
C ASP A 553 60.32 -5.55 -36.78
N TRP A 554 58.99 -5.71 -36.92
CA TRP A 554 58.04 -4.65 -37.27
C TRP A 554 57.06 -4.29 -36.15
N GLY A 555 57.29 -4.78 -34.93
CA GLY A 555 56.36 -4.63 -33.83
C GLY A 555 56.21 -3.20 -33.29
N ALA A 556 55.09 -2.97 -32.63
CA ALA A 556 54.74 -1.73 -31.92
C ALA A 556 54.65 -2.02 -30.41
N PRO A 557 54.92 -1.05 -29.51
CA PRO A 557 55.20 0.38 -29.74
C PRO A 557 56.64 0.69 -30.20
N TYR A 558 57.57 -0.26 -30.05
CA TYR A 558 58.94 -0.12 -30.51
C TYR A 558 59.38 -1.40 -31.22
N ARG A 559 60.22 -1.25 -32.25
CA ARG A 559 60.83 -2.38 -32.93
C ARG A 559 61.96 -2.97 -32.09
N ARG A 560 62.02 -4.29 -31.98
CA ARG A 560 63.11 -5.01 -31.34
C ARG A 560 64.16 -5.40 -32.37
N GLN A 561 65.41 -5.44 -31.91
CA GLN A 561 66.57 -5.56 -32.79
C GLN A 561 67.63 -6.45 -32.18
N ALA A 562 68.27 -7.26 -33.01
CA ALA A 562 69.48 -8.01 -32.66
C ALA A 562 70.58 -7.80 -33.69
N GLU A 563 71.82 -7.86 -33.23
CA GLU A 563 73.01 -7.71 -34.07
C GLU A 563 73.92 -8.93 -33.98
N MET A 564 74.47 -9.36 -35.11
CA MET A 564 75.54 -10.35 -35.18
C MET A 564 76.73 -9.82 -35.99
N THR A 565 77.91 -10.38 -35.75
CA THR A 565 79.15 -9.99 -36.45
C THR A 565 79.65 -11.11 -37.34
N LEU A 566 79.86 -10.83 -38.63
CA LEU A 566 80.36 -11.78 -39.63
C LEU A 566 81.73 -11.32 -40.16
N LYS A 567 82.78 -12.13 -40.01
CA LYS A 567 84.11 -11.84 -40.60
C LYS A 567 84.25 -12.47 -41.99
N VAL A 568 84.32 -11.65 -43.02
CA VAL A 568 84.59 -12.12 -44.39
C VAL A 568 86.09 -12.03 -44.65
N ARG A 569 86.74 -13.18 -44.82
CA ARG A 569 88.15 -13.30 -45.15
C ARG A 569 88.32 -13.56 -46.63
N LEU A 570 89.08 -12.71 -47.31
CA LEU A 570 89.43 -12.93 -48.69
C LEU A 570 90.50 -14.02 -48.80
N ARG A 571 90.36 -14.88 -49.81
CA ARG A 571 91.38 -15.83 -50.23
C ARG A 571 91.97 -15.34 -51.56
N ASP A 572 93.30 -15.22 -51.55
CA ASP A 572 94.13 -14.94 -52.71
C ASP A 572 93.96 -16.04 -53.78
N VAL A 573 93.76 -15.63 -55.02
CA VAL A 573 93.71 -16.45 -56.22
C VAL A 573 94.71 -15.89 -57.22
N ASN A 574 95.72 -16.70 -57.57
CA ASN A 574 96.75 -16.32 -58.54
C ASN A 574 96.15 -15.85 -59.89
N ASP A 575 96.06 -14.54 -60.07
CA ASP A 575 95.46 -13.87 -61.22
C ASP A 575 96.40 -12.83 -61.86
N HIS A 576 97.54 -12.57 -61.24
CA HIS A 576 98.63 -11.80 -61.83
C HIS A 576 99.65 -12.70 -62.52
N ARG A 577 100.40 -12.09 -63.44
CA ARG A 577 101.53 -12.72 -64.15
C ARG A 577 102.83 -12.03 -63.75
N PRO A 578 103.97 -12.73 -63.77
CA PRO A 578 105.24 -12.11 -63.41
C PRO A 578 105.64 -11.02 -64.41
N LEU A 579 106.22 -9.92 -63.93
CA LEU A 579 106.70 -8.79 -64.74
C LEU A 579 108.16 -8.49 -64.44
N PHE A 580 109.00 -8.36 -65.47
CA PHE A 580 110.41 -7.99 -65.31
C PHE A 580 110.55 -6.55 -64.78
N GLU A 581 111.45 -6.33 -63.81
CA GLU A 581 111.74 -5.00 -63.27
C GLU A 581 112.42 -4.08 -64.29
N LYS A 582 113.30 -4.67 -65.10
CA LYS A 582 114.08 -3.97 -66.12
C LYS A 582 113.96 -4.72 -67.43
N VAL A 583 113.85 -3.99 -68.54
CA VAL A 583 113.70 -4.57 -69.88
C VAL A 583 114.64 -3.91 -70.88
N GLY A 584 114.86 -4.57 -72.02
CA GLY A 584 115.66 -4.03 -73.12
C GLY A 584 117.13 -3.84 -72.77
N CYS A 585 117.70 -4.75 -71.99
CA CYS A 585 119.09 -4.70 -71.54
C CYS A 585 120.07 -4.78 -72.71
N LYS A 586 121.06 -3.87 -72.74
CA LYS A 586 122.15 -3.86 -73.70
C LYS A 586 123.47 -3.65 -72.99
N GLY A 587 124.53 -4.31 -73.42
CA GLY A 587 125.82 -4.09 -72.80
C GLY A 587 126.97 -4.86 -73.42
N TYR A 588 128.09 -4.82 -72.72
CA TYR A 588 129.37 -5.33 -73.18
C TYR A 588 129.93 -6.38 -72.23
N VAL A 589 130.59 -7.39 -72.78
CA VAL A 589 131.30 -8.42 -72.04
C VAL A 589 132.75 -8.46 -72.52
N SER A 590 133.72 -8.51 -71.60
CA SER A 590 135.13 -8.61 -71.98
C SER A 590 135.42 -9.96 -72.60
N GLN A 591 136.14 -9.97 -73.72
CA GLN A 591 136.62 -11.21 -74.34
C GLN A 591 137.55 -12.02 -73.42
N SER A 592 138.18 -11.37 -72.43
CA SER A 592 139.05 -12.00 -71.42
C SER A 592 138.33 -12.30 -70.09
N ALA A 593 136.99 -12.25 -70.06
CA ALA A 593 136.24 -12.53 -68.84
C ALA A 593 136.37 -14.02 -68.44
N PRO A 594 136.66 -14.34 -67.17
CA PRO A 594 136.76 -15.71 -66.70
C PRO A 594 135.42 -16.46 -66.78
N ILE A 595 135.48 -17.79 -66.85
CA ILE A 595 134.29 -18.66 -66.75
C ILE A 595 133.58 -18.37 -65.41
N ASN A 596 132.25 -18.44 -65.40
CA ASN A 596 131.33 -18.09 -64.32
C ASN A 596 131.20 -16.60 -63.98
N THR A 597 131.78 -15.70 -64.80
CA THR A 597 131.50 -14.26 -64.67
C THR A 597 130.01 -14.01 -64.81
N GLU A 598 129.46 -13.26 -63.87
CA GLU A 598 128.05 -12.85 -63.84
C GLU A 598 127.85 -11.66 -64.78
N ILE A 599 126.90 -11.80 -65.70
CA ILE A 599 126.58 -10.77 -66.70
C ILE A 599 125.54 -9.82 -66.15
N ILE A 600 124.41 -10.39 -65.71
CA ILE A 600 123.28 -9.67 -65.16
C ILE A 600 122.46 -10.61 -64.30
N THR A 601 121.85 -10.07 -63.25
CA THR A 601 120.83 -10.74 -62.46
C THR A 601 119.46 -10.23 -62.87
N LEU A 602 118.63 -11.11 -63.39
CA LEU A 602 117.25 -10.81 -63.78
C LEU A 602 116.38 -10.77 -62.54
N SER A 603 115.49 -9.79 -62.48
CA SER A 603 114.45 -9.71 -61.47
C SER A 603 113.10 -9.53 -62.15
N ALA A 604 112.16 -10.39 -61.81
CA ALA A 604 110.75 -10.30 -62.16
C ALA A 604 109.92 -10.43 -60.89
N ILE A 605 108.90 -9.59 -60.78
CA ILE A 605 108.00 -9.49 -59.65
C ILE A 605 106.63 -9.97 -60.09
N ASP A 606 106.07 -10.88 -59.30
CA ASP A 606 104.64 -11.20 -59.35
C ASP A 606 103.92 -10.43 -58.24
N PHE A 607 102.70 -9.99 -58.52
CA PHE A 607 101.91 -9.17 -57.61
C PHE A 607 101.11 -10.03 -56.63
N ASP A 608 100.82 -11.29 -56.96
CA ASP A 608 100.11 -12.24 -56.11
C ASP A 608 100.85 -12.48 -54.79
N TYR A 609 100.10 -12.69 -53.71
CA TYR A 609 100.69 -12.82 -52.38
C TYR A 609 101.40 -14.17 -52.19
N GLY A 610 102.72 -14.10 -51.97
CA GLY A 610 103.53 -15.31 -51.71
C GLY A 610 103.91 -16.09 -52.98
N SER A 611 103.69 -15.52 -54.16
CA SER A 611 104.14 -16.07 -55.43
C SER A 611 105.67 -16.16 -55.51
N THR A 612 106.18 -17.21 -56.17
CA THR A 612 107.62 -17.44 -56.37
C THR A 612 107.95 -17.51 -57.84
N VAL A 613 108.79 -16.59 -58.31
CA VAL A 613 109.11 -16.45 -59.74
C VAL A 613 110.37 -17.25 -60.11
N LYS A 614 110.31 -17.97 -61.24
CA LYS A 614 111.42 -18.72 -61.84
C LYS A 614 111.73 -18.20 -63.25
N TYR A 615 112.99 -18.22 -63.65
CA TYR A 615 113.50 -17.68 -64.92
C TYR A 615 113.87 -18.77 -65.92
N ARG A 616 113.73 -18.48 -67.22
CA ARG A 616 114.13 -19.40 -68.31
C ARG A 616 114.61 -18.65 -69.56
N MET A 617 115.42 -19.30 -70.38
CA MET A 617 115.78 -18.80 -71.73
C MET A 617 114.74 -19.20 -72.79
N VAL A 618 114.59 -18.38 -73.83
CA VAL A 618 113.63 -18.58 -74.94
C VAL A 618 114.33 -18.30 -76.28
N PRO A 619 114.49 -19.27 -77.21
CA PRO A 619 114.10 -20.68 -77.10
C PRO A 619 114.93 -21.39 -76.02
N SER A 620 114.38 -22.48 -75.47
CA SER A 620 114.93 -23.25 -74.34
C SER A 620 116.28 -23.93 -74.61
N ASN A 621 116.95 -23.61 -75.70
CA ASN A 621 118.30 -24.06 -75.97
C ASN A 621 119.26 -23.13 -75.23
N ASP A 622 119.83 -23.63 -74.13
CA ASP A 622 120.97 -22.98 -73.46
C ASP A 622 122.01 -22.62 -74.52
N ASP A 623 122.33 -21.34 -74.62
CA ASP A 623 123.42 -20.90 -75.48
C ASP A 623 124.70 -21.51 -74.92
N SER A 624 125.54 -22.16 -75.75
CA SER A 624 126.65 -22.99 -75.23
C SER A 624 127.62 -22.23 -74.31
N CYS A 625 127.61 -20.90 -74.41
CA CYS A 625 128.44 -19.97 -73.67
C CYS A 625 127.71 -19.15 -72.59
N PHE A 626 126.36 -19.17 -72.53
CA PHE A 626 125.58 -18.36 -71.60
C PHE A 626 124.50 -19.21 -70.93
N ARG A 627 124.51 -19.24 -69.60
CA ARG A 627 123.55 -20.03 -68.81
C ARG A 627 122.83 -19.16 -67.80
N LEU A 628 121.52 -19.34 -67.72
CA LEU A 628 120.64 -18.61 -66.80
C LEU A 628 120.21 -19.57 -65.69
N GLU A 629 120.43 -19.17 -64.45
CA GLU A 629 120.00 -19.95 -63.30
C GLU A 629 118.49 -19.71 -63.02
N PRO A 630 117.64 -20.76 -63.04
CA PRO A 630 116.19 -20.58 -62.99
C PRO A 630 115.64 -19.97 -61.69
N THR A 631 116.34 -20.07 -60.57
CA THR A 631 115.84 -19.58 -59.27
C THR A 631 116.43 -18.24 -58.88
N SER A 632 117.69 -17.97 -59.23
CA SER A 632 118.38 -16.74 -58.87
C SER A 632 118.30 -15.66 -59.95
N GLY A 633 117.95 -16.03 -61.19
CA GLY A 633 117.93 -15.12 -62.33
C GLY A 633 119.32 -14.68 -62.80
N VAL A 634 120.40 -15.29 -62.31
CA VAL A 634 121.78 -14.91 -62.67
C VAL A 634 122.14 -15.50 -64.03
N LEU A 635 122.50 -14.63 -64.98
CA LEU A 635 123.05 -15.01 -66.28
C LEU A 635 124.58 -15.05 -66.20
N ARG A 636 125.20 -16.20 -66.44
CA ARG A 636 126.65 -16.42 -66.35
C ARG A 636 127.27 -16.83 -67.67
N ILE A 637 128.57 -16.56 -67.81
CA ILE A 637 129.40 -17.08 -68.90
C ILE A 637 129.88 -18.49 -68.53
N THR A 638 129.68 -19.48 -69.40
CA THR A 638 130.09 -20.88 -69.16
C THR A 638 131.22 -21.36 -70.06
N CYS A 639 131.73 -20.52 -70.95
CA CYS A 639 132.77 -20.85 -71.90
C CYS A 639 133.87 -19.76 -71.97
N ASP A 640 134.99 -20.08 -72.61
CA ASP A 640 136.06 -19.12 -72.89
C ASP A 640 135.71 -18.28 -74.14
N LEU A 641 135.31 -17.01 -73.93
CA LEU A 641 134.91 -16.10 -75.00
C LEU A 641 136.06 -15.71 -75.95
N ALA A 642 137.32 -15.86 -75.54
CA ALA A 642 138.47 -15.57 -76.41
C ALA A 642 138.62 -16.58 -77.56
N LYS A 643 138.13 -17.81 -77.36
CA LYS A 643 138.17 -18.90 -78.36
C LYS A 643 136.95 -18.94 -79.28
N MET A 644 135.93 -18.14 -78.98
CA MET A 644 134.66 -18.10 -79.70
C MET A 644 134.61 -16.85 -80.58
N ASN A 645 134.27 -16.99 -81.87
CA ASN A 645 134.14 -15.86 -82.80
C ASN A 645 132.79 -15.14 -82.63
N ILE A 646 132.46 -14.71 -81.41
CA ILE A 646 131.21 -14.04 -81.07
C ILE A 646 131.50 -12.54 -80.96
N ARG A 647 130.88 -11.72 -81.83
CA ARG A 647 130.98 -10.25 -81.76
C ARG A 647 129.78 -9.62 -81.06
N GLU A 648 128.59 -10.18 -81.28
CA GLU A 648 127.34 -9.73 -80.70
C GLU A 648 126.38 -10.92 -80.52
N ARG A 649 125.60 -10.94 -79.44
CA ARG A 649 124.63 -11.99 -79.12
C ARG A 649 123.38 -11.40 -78.50
N THR A 650 122.21 -11.92 -78.87
CA THR A 650 120.94 -11.57 -78.23
C THR A 650 120.40 -12.78 -77.50
N ILE A 651 120.15 -12.65 -76.20
CA ILE A 651 119.61 -13.71 -75.33
C ILE A 651 118.21 -13.29 -74.90
N ASN A 652 117.22 -14.11 -75.25
CA ASN A 652 115.83 -13.87 -74.88
C ASN A 652 115.49 -14.71 -73.66
N VAL A 653 114.83 -14.10 -72.67
CA VAL A 653 114.52 -14.69 -71.37
C VAL A 653 113.08 -14.40 -70.98
N SER A 654 112.46 -15.28 -70.21
CA SER A 654 111.09 -15.16 -69.68
C SER A 654 111.07 -15.64 -68.23
N ALA A 655 110.05 -15.26 -67.48
CA ALA A 655 109.85 -15.63 -66.08
C ALA A 655 108.47 -16.27 -65.89
N THR A 656 108.28 -17.11 -64.87
CA THR A 656 107.02 -17.81 -64.57
C THR A 656 106.86 -18.01 -63.07
N ASP A 657 105.65 -17.85 -62.56
CA ASP A 657 105.19 -18.18 -61.19
C ASP A 657 104.73 -19.64 -61.06
N GLY A 658 104.58 -20.36 -62.18
CA GLY A 658 104.10 -21.74 -62.26
C GLY A 658 102.79 -21.90 -63.05
N THR A 659 102.01 -20.83 -63.18
CA THR A 659 100.69 -20.77 -63.85
C THR A 659 100.71 -19.80 -65.04
N HIS A 660 101.35 -18.65 -64.86
CA HIS A 660 101.50 -17.59 -65.85
C HIS A 660 102.96 -17.41 -66.31
N PHE A 661 103.13 -16.75 -67.45
CA PHE A 661 104.44 -16.44 -68.02
C PHE A 661 104.58 -14.94 -68.29
N ALA A 662 105.74 -14.38 -67.94
CA ALA A 662 106.16 -13.03 -68.26
C ALA A 662 106.45 -12.89 -69.76
N ASP A 663 106.19 -11.70 -70.28
CA ASP A 663 106.55 -11.32 -71.64
C ASP A 663 108.06 -11.49 -71.87
N VAL A 664 108.44 -11.91 -73.08
CA VAL A 664 109.84 -12.24 -73.40
C VAL A 664 110.71 -10.98 -73.42
N MET A 665 111.79 -10.98 -72.64
CA MET A 665 112.77 -9.91 -72.57
C MET A 665 114.04 -10.27 -73.35
N SER A 666 114.52 -9.38 -74.22
CA SER A 666 115.78 -9.56 -74.95
C SER A 666 116.95 -8.82 -74.28
N ILE A 667 118.09 -9.49 -74.17
CA ILE A 667 119.38 -8.98 -73.66
C ILE A 667 120.39 -8.97 -74.81
N GLN A 668 120.85 -7.79 -75.22
CA GLN A 668 121.85 -7.63 -76.30
C GLN A 668 123.26 -7.48 -75.72
N LEU A 669 124.16 -8.39 -76.05
CA LEU A 669 125.53 -8.47 -75.55
C LEU A 669 126.52 -8.26 -76.70
N LYS A 670 127.45 -7.32 -76.55
CA LYS A 670 128.60 -7.14 -77.46
C LYS A 670 129.90 -7.58 -76.79
N VAL A 671 130.68 -8.42 -77.44
CA VAL A 671 131.96 -8.91 -76.91
C VAL A 671 133.07 -7.99 -77.41
N ILE A 672 133.82 -7.38 -76.49
CA ILE A 672 134.88 -6.42 -76.83
C ILE A 672 136.23 -6.82 -76.21
N SER A 673 137.32 -6.52 -76.92
CA SER A 673 138.68 -6.63 -76.42
C SER A 673 138.95 -5.49 -75.44
N SER A 674 139.52 -5.77 -74.25
CA SER A 674 139.68 -4.82 -73.14
C SER A 674 140.74 -3.73 -73.40
N GLY A 675 140.52 -2.88 -74.41
CA GLY A 675 141.29 -1.67 -74.69
C GLY A 675 140.59 -0.41 -74.16
N ASN A 676 141.18 0.21 -73.14
CA ASN A 676 140.89 1.55 -72.56
C ASN A 676 139.61 1.78 -71.72
N ASN A 677 138.81 0.78 -71.34
CA ASN A 677 137.66 0.99 -70.45
C ASN A 677 137.83 0.30 -69.08
N GLN A 678 138.38 1.03 -68.11
CA GLN A 678 138.84 0.52 -66.80
C GLN A 678 137.72 -0.17 -65.99
N ARG A 679 136.46 0.29 -66.12
CA ARG A 679 135.28 -0.34 -65.46
C ARG A 679 134.90 -1.73 -66.00
N LEU A 680 135.27 -2.06 -67.24
CA LEU A 680 135.00 -3.38 -67.84
C LEU A 680 136.04 -4.42 -67.40
N ALA A 681 137.27 -3.97 -67.11
CA ALA A 681 138.37 -4.82 -66.67
C ALA A 681 138.15 -5.37 -65.25
N ASP A 682 137.54 -4.58 -64.36
CA ASP A 682 137.30 -4.99 -62.96
C ASP A 682 136.08 -5.90 -62.76
N LYS A 683 135.05 -5.77 -63.61
CA LYS A 683 133.75 -6.48 -63.43
C LYS A 683 133.45 -7.54 -64.49
N GLY A 684 134.20 -7.62 -65.58
CA GLY A 684 134.03 -8.62 -66.64
C GLY A 684 132.82 -8.43 -67.56
N ALA A 685 131.71 -7.85 -67.08
CA ALA A 685 130.53 -7.48 -67.86
C ALA A 685 129.93 -6.14 -67.40
N LEU A 686 129.41 -5.34 -68.34
CA LEU A 686 128.75 -4.07 -68.08
C LEU A 686 127.43 -3.99 -68.86
N MET A 687 126.31 -3.92 -68.13
CA MET A 687 124.96 -3.89 -68.71
C MET A 687 124.22 -2.59 -68.38
N GLU A 688 123.48 -2.08 -69.36
CA GLU A 688 122.55 -0.97 -69.22
C GLU A 688 121.13 -1.46 -69.58
N CYS A 689 120.18 -1.28 -68.67
CA CYS A 689 118.80 -1.71 -68.85
C CYS A 689 117.84 -0.54 -68.55
N ARG A 690 116.67 -0.55 -69.20
CA ARG A 690 115.61 0.42 -68.91
C ARG A 690 114.71 -0.13 -67.81
N ASP A 691 114.56 0.63 -66.73
CA ASP A 691 113.60 0.35 -65.67
C ASP A 691 112.17 0.63 -66.16
N VAL A 692 111.24 -0.29 -65.91
CA VAL A 692 109.82 -0.15 -66.28
C VAL A 692 108.93 0.29 -65.12
N GLY A 693 109.51 0.55 -63.95
CA GLY A 693 108.79 1.04 -62.77
C GLY A 693 107.87 -0.02 -62.15
N VAL A 694 108.06 -1.30 -62.46
CA VAL A 694 107.29 -2.42 -61.88
C VAL A 694 107.50 -2.50 -60.37
N THR A 695 108.74 -2.27 -59.90
CA THR A 695 109.08 -2.16 -58.48
C THR A 695 108.35 -1.02 -57.78
N ASP A 696 108.22 0.14 -58.42
CA ASP A 696 107.49 1.28 -57.85
C ASP A 696 105.98 1.03 -57.83
N ARG A 697 105.44 0.37 -58.88
CA ARG A 697 104.05 -0.07 -58.93
C ARG A 697 103.75 -1.11 -57.85
N TYR A 698 104.63 -2.11 -57.67
CA TYR A 698 104.54 -3.11 -56.62
C TYR A 698 104.63 -2.48 -55.23
N LYS A 699 105.57 -1.56 -54.99
CA LYS A 699 105.63 -0.80 -53.73
C LYS A 699 104.38 0.03 -53.49
N LYS A 700 103.80 0.64 -54.53
CA LYS A 700 102.54 1.42 -54.42
C LYS A 700 101.36 0.52 -54.05
N GLN A 701 101.21 -0.64 -54.70
CA GLN A 701 100.17 -1.62 -54.35
C GLN A 701 100.42 -2.22 -52.96
N LEU A 702 101.65 -2.60 -52.62
CA LEU A 702 102.01 -3.12 -51.29
C LEU A 702 101.76 -2.08 -50.17
N ASN A 703 102.03 -0.79 -50.43
CA ASN A 703 101.72 0.28 -49.48
C ASN A 703 100.22 0.53 -49.37
N LEU A 704 99.47 0.44 -50.48
CA LEU A 704 98.01 0.53 -50.48
C LEU A 704 97.40 -0.65 -49.71
N ALA A 705 97.88 -1.87 -49.95
CA ALA A 705 97.53 -3.08 -49.22
C ALA A 705 97.82 -2.94 -47.73
N LYS A 706 99.02 -2.46 -47.35
CA LYS A 706 99.39 -2.21 -45.95
C LYS A 706 98.55 -1.12 -45.30
N ALA A 707 98.19 -0.07 -46.03
CA ALA A 707 97.32 1.00 -45.54
C ALA A 707 95.89 0.50 -45.32
N ASN A 708 95.35 -0.27 -46.27
CA ASN A 708 94.00 -0.83 -46.18
C ASN A 708 93.90 -1.92 -45.10
N ASN A 709 94.95 -2.73 -44.90
CA ASN A 709 95.01 -3.83 -43.92
C ASN A 709 95.66 -3.44 -42.58
N ARG A 710 95.87 -2.15 -42.31
CA ARG A 710 96.39 -1.71 -41.01
C ARG A 710 95.36 -1.99 -39.92
N HIS A 711 95.76 -2.71 -38.88
CA HIS A 711 94.90 -3.00 -37.73
C HIS A 711 94.60 -1.69 -36.98
N ASN A 712 93.44 -1.11 -37.24
CA ASN A 712 92.83 -0.13 -36.36
C ASN A 712 91.86 -0.90 -35.48
N ASP A 713 92.31 -1.28 -34.29
CA ASP A 713 91.42 -1.65 -33.19
C ASP A 713 90.66 -0.39 -32.78
N ILE A 714 89.60 -0.09 -33.52
CA ILE A 714 88.50 0.69 -32.97
C ILE A 714 87.63 -0.35 -32.29
N THR A 715 87.90 -0.59 -31.01
CA THR A 715 86.91 -1.15 -30.10
C THR A 715 85.77 -0.15 -30.00
N GLU A 716 84.84 -0.24 -30.96
CA GLU A 716 83.57 0.44 -30.85
C GLU A 716 82.79 -0.19 -29.70
N PRO A 717 82.18 0.62 -28.81
CA PRO A 717 81.31 0.08 -27.78
C PRO A 717 80.19 -0.70 -28.49
N THR A 718 80.06 -1.97 -28.14
CA THR A 718 78.89 -2.74 -28.51
C THR A 718 77.65 -2.00 -27.99
N PRO A 719 76.60 -1.79 -28.81
CA PRO A 719 75.34 -1.24 -28.34
C PRO A 719 74.55 -2.25 -27.48
N THR A 720 75.22 -3.22 -26.84
CA THR A 720 74.62 -4.17 -25.90
C THR A 720 74.53 -3.63 -24.47
N SER A 721 74.76 -2.32 -24.27
CA SER A 721 74.70 -1.67 -22.94
C SER A 721 73.54 -0.69 -22.76
N PHE A 722 72.66 -0.54 -23.75
CA PHE A 722 71.33 0.03 -23.53
C PHE A 722 70.38 -1.12 -23.20
N SER A 723 69.51 -0.91 -22.22
CA SER A 723 68.37 -1.77 -21.82
C SER A 723 68.64 -2.94 -20.86
N GLY A 724 69.21 -2.68 -19.69
CA GLY A 724 68.84 -3.44 -18.48
C GLY A 724 67.86 -2.59 -17.67
N ASN A 725 66.72 -3.16 -17.25
CA ASN A 725 65.74 -2.45 -16.42
C ASN A 725 66.34 -2.10 -15.06
N LYS A 726 66.70 -0.84 -14.84
CA LYS A 726 67.54 -0.41 -13.70
C LYS A 726 66.79 0.49 -12.74
N TYR A 727 65.98 1.40 -13.25
CA TYR A 727 65.14 2.27 -12.44
C TYR A 727 63.79 1.61 -12.20
N SER A 728 63.05 2.12 -11.23
CA SER A 728 61.67 1.71 -11.00
C SER A 728 60.80 2.92 -11.31
N PRO A 729 59.52 2.71 -11.64
CA PRO A 729 58.60 3.81 -11.86
C PRO A 729 58.48 4.68 -10.60
N GLU A 730 58.32 6.00 -10.78
CA GLU A 730 58.15 6.95 -9.67
C GLU A 730 56.89 7.82 -9.91
N PHE A 731 55.99 7.87 -8.92
CA PHE A 731 54.89 8.82 -8.90
C PHE A 731 55.39 10.20 -8.43
N PRO A 732 55.03 11.31 -9.12
CA PRO A 732 55.43 12.66 -8.72
C PRO A 732 54.77 13.07 -7.38
N LEU A 733 55.46 13.89 -6.58
CA LEU A 733 55.03 14.28 -5.24
C LEU A 733 53.67 15.00 -5.18
N GLY A 734 53.22 15.64 -6.26
CA GLY A 734 52.01 16.47 -6.31
C GLY A 734 50.71 15.80 -6.77
N LEU A 735 50.60 14.47 -6.79
CA LEU A 735 49.33 13.80 -7.10
C LEU A 735 48.32 13.94 -5.95
N PRO A 736 47.02 14.10 -6.25
CA PRO A 736 45.98 14.13 -5.22
C PRO A 736 45.98 12.82 -4.44
N THR A 737 45.89 12.92 -3.11
CA THR A 737 45.73 11.78 -2.20
C THR A 737 44.27 11.44 -1.96
N GLU A 738 43.39 12.42 -2.15
CA GLU A 738 41.95 12.33 -1.89
C GLU A 738 41.19 13.04 -3.02
N VAL A 739 40.05 12.48 -3.43
CA VAL A 739 39.13 13.04 -4.44
C VAL A 739 37.69 12.83 -3.99
N TRP A 740 36.82 13.80 -4.27
CA TRP A 740 35.39 13.75 -4.00
C TRP A 740 34.63 13.57 -5.31
N VAL A 741 33.70 12.63 -5.34
CA VAL A 741 32.84 12.34 -6.48
C VAL A 741 31.41 12.18 -6.01
N ASN A 742 30.50 12.82 -6.72
CA ASN A 742 29.08 12.65 -6.46
C ASN A 742 28.61 11.26 -6.91
N GLU A 743 27.77 10.59 -6.12
CA GLU A 743 27.27 9.25 -6.47
C GLU A 743 26.43 9.19 -7.75
N SER A 744 25.76 10.30 -8.09
CA SER A 744 25.00 10.45 -9.33
C SER A 744 25.86 10.67 -10.58
N LEU A 745 27.19 10.60 -10.45
CA LEU A 745 28.12 10.75 -11.56
C LEU A 745 27.94 9.61 -12.59
N PRO A 746 27.70 9.90 -13.88
CA PRO A 746 27.44 8.87 -14.88
C PRO A 746 28.63 7.93 -15.10
N VAL A 747 28.33 6.66 -15.39
CA VAL A 747 29.32 5.65 -15.82
C VAL A 747 30.10 6.15 -17.03
N GLY A 748 31.43 6.02 -16.98
CA GLY A 748 32.38 6.49 -17.98
C GLY A 748 33.02 7.85 -17.67
N SER A 749 32.60 8.53 -16.60
CA SER A 749 33.17 9.82 -16.20
C SER A 749 34.60 9.69 -15.66
N GLU A 750 35.48 10.64 -16.01
CA GLU A 750 36.86 10.70 -15.51
C GLU A 750 36.88 11.23 -14.07
N VAL A 751 37.46 10.47 -13.14
CA VAL A 751 37.59 10.80 -11.72
C VAL A 751 38.93 11.51 -11.44
N ALA A 752 40.03 10.92 -11.91
CA ALA A 752 41.38 11.43 -11.68
C ALA A 752 42.36 10.91 -12.75
N SER A 753 43.52 11.57 -12.87
CA SER A 753 44.63 11.12 -13.72
C SER A 753 45.90 10.94 -12.90
N VAL A 754 46.45 9.72 -12.90
CA VAL A 754 47.60 9.29 -12.10
C VAL A 754 48.76 8.90 -13.01
N LYS A 755 49.68 9.84 -13.22
CA LYS A 755 50.81 9.67 -14.15
C LYS A 755 52.12 9.46 -13.40
N ALA A 756 52.76 8.31 -13.60
CA ALA A 756 54.10 7.99 -13.14
C ALA A 756 55.15 8.28 -14.22
N ARG A 757 56.43 8.20 -13.85
CA ARG A 757 57.58 8.36 -14.77
C ARG A 757 58.65 7.32 -14.49
N ASP A 758 59.21 6.74 -15.54
CA ASP A 758 60.42 5.92 -15.48
C ASP A 758 61.61 6.66 -16.12
N LYS A 759 62.82 6.39 -15.62
CA LYS A 759 64.08 6.96 -16.12
C LYS A 759 64.74 6.06 -17.17
N ASP A 760 64.31 4.81 -17.30
CA ASP A 760 64.79 3.90 -18.33
C ASP A 760 64.27 4.28 -19.74
N ARG A 761 64.95 3.77 -20.78
CA ARG A 761 64.66 4.08 -22.19
C ARG A 761 64.12 2.85 -22.91
N GLY A 762 63.32 3.07 -23.95
CA GLY A 762 62.74 2.00 -24.75
C GLY A 762 61.67 1.22 -23.99
N TYR A 763 61.61 -0.09 -24.22
CA TYR A 763 60.60 -0.98 -23.62
C TYR A 763 60.62 -0.93 -22.08
N SER A 764 61.81 -0.92 -21.46
CA SER A 764 61.95 -0.85 -20.00
C SER A 764 61.48 0.48 -19.37
N GLY A 765 61.24 1.54 -20.15
CA GLY A 765 60.72 2.82 -19.64
C GLY A 765 59.22 3.04 -19.87
N LEU A 766 58.54 2.10 -20.54
CA LEU A 766 57.10 2.14 -20.72
C LEU A 766 56.38 1.71 -19.45
N LEU A 767 55.26 2.36 -19.17
CA LEU A 767 54.51 2.17 -17.92
C LEU A 767 53.10 1.69 -18.21
N VAL A 768 52.66 0.75 -17.38
CA VAL A 768 51.27 0.29 -17.31
C VAL A 768 50.70 0.49 -15.91
N TYR A 769 49.42 0.87 -15.84
CA TYR A 769 48.75 1.25 -14.59
C TYR A 769 47.64 0.27 -14.25
N VAL A 770 47.58 -0.14 -12.98
CA VAL A 770 46.60 -1.10 -12.47
C VAL A 770 46.13 -0.72 -11.07
N ILE A 771 44.85 -0.95 -10.78
CA ILE A 771 44.28 -0.91 -9.43
C ILE A 771 44.57 -2.26 -8.79
N THR A 772 45.51 -2.33 -7.85
CA THR A 772 45.94 -3.60 -7.23
C THR A 772 45.05 -4.03 -6.07
N SER A 773 44.43 -3.07 -5.38
CA SER A 773 43.47 -3.33 -4.30
C SER A 773 42.57 -2.10 -4.07
N GLY A 774 41.46 -2.29 -3.35
CA GLY A 774 40.57 -1.19 -2.94
C GLY A 774 39.28 -1.07 -3.75
N ASP A 775 39.18 -1.74 -4.90
CA ASP A 775 37.98 -1.79 -5.73
C ASP A 775 37.48 -3.23 -5.90
N GLU A 776 36.97 -3.82 -4.82
CA GLU A 776 36.56 -5.23 -4.82
C GLU A 776 35.37 -5.51 -5.74
N TYR A 777 34.53 -4.51 -5.99
CA TYR A 777 33.28 -4.63 -6.77
C TYR A 777 33.38 -4.03 -8.17
N SER A 778 34.58 -3.59 -8.59
CA SER A 778 34.83 -3.05 -9.92
C SER A 778 33.98 -1.82 -10.27
N PHE A 779 33.84 -0.89 -9.32
CA PHE A 779 33.20 0.41 -9.52
C PHE A 779 34.09 1.36 -10.32
N PHE A 780 35.40 1.14 -10.31
CA PHE A 780 36.37 1.98 -11.01
C PHE A 780 37.15 1.19 -12.05
N LYS A 781 37.59 1.89 -13.09
CA LYS A 781 38.48 1.35 -14.12
C LYS A 781 39.61 2.33 -14.38
N ILE A 782 40.84 1.83 -14.38
CA ILE A 782 41.99 2.61 -14.83
C ILE A 782 42.39 2.19 -16.24
N ASP A 783 42.67 3.17 -17.09
CA ASP A 783 43.22 2.91 -18.41
C ASP A 783 44.69 2.47 -18.31
N LEU A 784 44.99 1.29 -18.90
CA LEU A 784 46.25 0.58 -18.72
C LEU A 784 47.46 1.42 -19.15
N GLN A 785 47.33 2.26 -20.19
CA GLN A 785 48.46 3.00 -20.77
C GLN A 785 48.50 4.49 -20.35
N SER A 786 47.34 5.14 -20.20
CA SER A 786 47.27 6.57 -19.88
C SER A 786 47.22 6.89 -18.39
N GLY A 787 46.83 5.94 -17.54
CA GLY A 787 46.68 6.15 -16.10
C GLY A 787 45.49 7.03 -15.73
N LYS A 788 44.46 7.13 -16.57
CA LYS A 788 43.20 7.82 -16.25
C LYS A 788 42.23 6.88 -15.55
N LEU A 789 41.66 7.34 -14.44
CA LEU A 789 40.69 6.62 -13.62
C LEU A 789 39.27 7.06 -13.99
N TYR A 790 38.39 6.10 -14.26
CA TYR A 790 37.00 6.31 -14.65
C TYR A 790 36.05 5.55 -13.72
N VAL A 791 34.81 6.04 -13.63
CA VAL A 791 33.68 5.29 -13.05
C VAL A 791 33.23 4.23 -14.06
N ASP A 792 33.17 2.96 -13.65
CA ASP A 792 32.78 1.82 -14.50
C ASP A 792 31.40 1.25 -14.12
N ALA A 793 30.95 1.49 -12.89
CA ALA A 793 29.60 1.17 -12.42
C ALA A 793 29.03 2.33 -11.59
N ALA A 794 27.70 2.44 -11.52
CA ALA A 794 27.04 3.49 -10.74
C ALA A 794 27.51 3.44 -9.28
N LEU A 795 27.85 4.61 -8.74
CA LEU A 795 28.26 4.76 -7.35
C LEU A 795 27.00 4.89 -6.48
N ASP A 796 27.11 4.44 -5.24
CA ASP A 796 26.04 4.44 -4.24
C ASP A 796 26.73 4.60 -2.88
N ARG A 797 26.53 5.77 -2.25
CA ARG A 797 27.16 6.16 -1.00
C ARG A 797 26.59 5.35 0.16
N GLU A 798 25.29 5.04 0.15
CA GLU A 798 24.63 4.20 1.16
C GLU A 798 25.19 2.78 1.17
N PHE A 799 25.72 2.32 0.03
CA PHE A 799 26.44 1.06 -0.06
C PHE A 799 27.91 1.19 0.39
N ILE A 800 28.69 2.07 -0.24
CA ILE A 800 30.10 2.34 0.11
C ILE A 800 30.39 3.84 -0.03
N SER A 801 30.64 4.51 1.09
CA SER A 801 30.91 5.96 1.12
C SER A 801 32.38 6.36 0.85
N GLU A 802 33.31 5.42 0.98
CA GLU A 802 34.75 5.67 0.80
C GLU A 802 35.46 4.48 0.16
N TYR A 803 36.26 4.75 -0.88
CA TYR A 803 37.11 3.76 -1.55
C TYR A 803 38.59 4.10 -1.38
N VAL A 804 39.38 3.17 -0.85
CA VAL A 804 40.83 3.34 -0.71
C VAL A 804 41.54 2.56 -1.81
N LEU A 805 41.71 3.19 -2.97
CA LEU A 805 42.28 2.58 -4.16
C LEU A 805 43.81 2.55 -4.09
N ASN A 806 44.42 1.39 -4.24
CA ASN A 806 45.86 1.24 -4.37
C ASN A 806 46.23 1.14 -5.85
N ILE A 807 46.84 2.19 -6.38
CA ILE A 807 47.18 2.28 -7.80
C ILE A 807 48.67 2.02 -7.95
N SER A 808 49.00 1.04 -8.79
CA SER A 808 50.37 0.64 -9.07
C SER A 808 50.73 0.94 -10.52
N ALA A 809 51.94 1.48 -10.72
CA ALA A 809 52.56 1.60 -12.02
C ALA A 809 53.68 0.57 -12.14
N PHE A 810 53.67 -0.21 -13.21
CA PHE A 810 54.69 -1.20 -13.53
C PHE A 810 55.46 -0.74 -14.77
N ASP A 811 56.77 -0.91 -14.78
CA ASP A 811 57.53 -0.84 -16.03
C ASP A 811 57.31 -2.10 -16.89
N LEU A 812 57.80 -2.12 -18.13
CA LEU A 812 57.78 -3.32 -18.98
C LEU A 812 59.17 -3.98 -19.08
N GLY A 813 60.09 -3.67 -18.17
CA GLY A 813 61.41 -4.28 -18.18
C GLY A 813 61.43 -5.73 -17.70
N ASN A 814 62.53 -6.45 -17.95
CA ASN A 814 62.75 -7.79 -17.40
C ASN A 814 64.01 -7.79 -16.49
N PRO A 815 63.88 -8.01 -15.15
CA PRO A 815 62.64 -8.24 -14.40
C PRO A 815 61.80 -6.96 -14.29
N GLN A 816 60.48 -7.13 -14.18
CA GLN A 816 59.53 -6.02 -14.03
C GLN A 816 59.68 -5.35 -12.66
N ARG A 817 59.61 -4.02 -12.59
CA ARG A 817 59.58 -3.27 -11.32
C ARG A 817 58.34 -2.39 -11.25
N SER A 818 57.94 -2.06 -10.02
CA SER A 818 56.71 -1.32 -9.78
C SER A 818 56.81 -0.36 -8.61
N THR A 819 55.85 0.56 -8.55
CA THR A 819 55.61 1.48 -7.45
C THR A 819 54.11 1.61 -7.23
N SER A 820 53.68 1.86 -6.00
CA SER A 820 52.27 1.94 -5.65
C SER A 820 51.97 3.22 -4.87
N ARG A 821 50.76 3.76 -5.04
CA ARG A 821 50.26 4.92 -4.31
C ARG A 821 48.77 4.77 -4.03
N THR A 822 48.35 5.14 -2.82
CA THR A 822 46.95 5.13 -2.40
C THR A 822 46.24 6.41 -2.80
N LEU A 823 45.03 6.27 -3.33
CA LEU A 823 44.08 7.34 -3.64
C LEU A 823 42.77 7.04 -2.88
N ILE A 824 42.36 7.95 -2.01
CA ILE A 824 41.08 7.86 -1.31
C ILE A 824 40.02 8.57 -2.16
N VAL A 825 38.92 7.90 -2.43
CA VAL A 825 37.78 8.43 -3.17
C VAL A 825 36.59 8.51 -2.22
N HIS A 826 36.18 9.73 -1.88
CA HIS A 826 34.99 9.99 -1.10
C HIS A 826 33.79 10.15 -2.03
N VAL A 827 32.69 9.48 -1.68
CA VAL A 827 31.43 9.61 -2.40
C VAL A 827 30.58 10.67 -1.69
N ASP A 828 30.21 11.72 -2.42
CA ASP A 828 29.31 12.76 -1.90
C ASP A 828 27.85 12.30 -2.00
N ASP A 829 27.11 12.53 -0.92
CA ASP A 829 25.70 12.22 -0.72
C ASP A 829 24.76 13.03 -1.63
N VAL A 830 23.75 12.36 -2.18
CA VAL A 830 22.63 12.93 -2.92
C VAL A 830 21.33 12.44 -2.28
N ASN A 831 20.32 13.31 -2.21
CA ASN A 831 19.02 12.99 -1.62
C ASN A 831 18.20 12.04 -2.52
N ASP A 832 18.49 10.75 -2.51
CA ASP A 832 17.85 9.73 -3.34
C ASP A 832 17.08 8.67 -2.54
N ASN A 833 17.25 8.62 -1.22
CA ASN A 833 16.41 7.85 -0.32
C ASN A 833 15.35 8.76 0.31
N LYS A 834 14.13 8.24 0.42
CA LYS A 834 13.05 8.92 1.15
C LYS A 834 13.02 8.42 2.59
N PRO A 835 12.54 9.23 3.55
CA PRO A 835 12.41 8.75 4.92
C PRO A 835 11.38 7.61 5.02
N ILE A 836 11.65 6.59 5.85
CA ILE A 836 10.76 5.44 6.03
C ILE A 836 10.35 5.29 7.50
N PHE A 837 9.05 5.27 7.79
CA PHE A 837 8.52 4.98 9.12
C PHE A 837 8.80 3.54 9.57
N GLU A 838 9.02 3.31 10.87
CA GLU A 838 9.18 1.95 11.43
C GLU A 838 7.95 1.05 11.26
N LYS A 839 6.75 1.64 11.17
CA LYS A 839 5.47 0.92 10.97
C LYS A 839 4.59 1.61 9.94
N ASN A 840 3.85 0.80 9.19
CA ASN A 840 2.90 1.26 8.16
C ASN A 840 1.61 1.87 8.73
N SER A 841 1.26 1.53 9.98
CA SER A 841 0.10 2.07 10.69
C SER A 841 0.25 1.94 12.20
N TYR A 842 -0.38 2.83 12.96
CA TYR A 842 -0.41 2.80 14.41
C TYR A 842 -1.84 2.85 14.95
N ASN A 843 -2.14 2.09 16.02
CA ASN A 843 -3.46 2.06 16.65
C ASN A 843 -3.32 2.36 18.14
N PHE A 844 -4.07 3.32 18.65
CA PHE A 844 -4.06 3.73 20.06
C PHE A 844 -5.48 3.90 20.59
N VAL A 845 -5.56 3.87 21.92
CA VAL A 845 -6.80 4.06 22.66
C VAL A 845 -6.53 5.08 23.76
N ILE A 846 -7.40 6.08 23.91
CA ILE A 846 -7.26 7.18 24.86
C ILE A 846 -8.61 7.52 25.50
N MET A 847 -8.65 7.95 26.75
CA MET A 847 -9.88 8.44 27.39
C MET A 847 -10.17 9.87 26.95
N GLU A 848 -11.44 10.27 26.87
CA GLU A 848 -11.79 11.64 26.47
C GLU A 848 -11.38 12.71 27.49
N ASN A 849 -11.33 12.36 28.77
CA ASN A 849 -10.82 13.23 29.83
C ASN A 849 -9.28 13.34 29.87
N ALA A 850 -8.59 12.86 28.82
CA ALA A 850 -7.14 12.98 28.72
C ALA A 850 -6.70 14.45 28.74
N ILE A 851 -5.77 14.75 29.64
CA ILE A 851 -5.27 16.11 29.85
C ILE A 851 -4.45 16.54 28.63
N ASN A 852 -4.58 17.81 28.22
CA ASN A 852 -3.74 18.40 27.18
C ASN A 852 -2.25 18.23 27.53
N GLY A 853 -1.47 17.74 26.58
CA GLY A 853 -0.07 17.34 26.74
C GLY A 853 0.14 15.84 26.99
N THR A 854 -0.92 15.02 27.01
CA THR A 854 -0.79 13.56 27.11
C THR A 854 -0.05 13.00 25.91
N ASN A 855 1.04 12.26 26.16
CA ASN A 855 1.86 11.63 25.13
C ASN A 855 1.20 10.36 24.60
N ILE A 856 0.96 10.29 23.29
CA ILE A 856 0.34 9.13 22.65
C ILE A 856 1.42 8.19 22.12
N VAL A 857 2.26 8.69 21.21
CA VAL A 857 3.33 7.93 20.59
C VAL A 857 4.43 8.86 20.11
N ARG A 858 5.66 8.36 20.11
CA ARG A 858 6.76 8.98 19.38
C ARG A 858 6.96 8.24 18.05
N LEU A 859 6.60 8.87 16.95
CA LEU A 859 6.85 8.35 15.61
C LEU A 859 8.36 8.31 15.36
N ARG A 860 8.80 7.23 14.71
CA ARG A 860 10.18 7.03 14.32
C ARG A 860 10.22 6.72 12.84
N ALA A 861 11.09 7.41 12.15
CA ALA A 861 11.43 7.16 10.76
C ALA A 861 12.96 7.17 10.62
N ASN A 862 13.44 6.54 9.57
CA ASN A 862 14.85 6.50 9.23
C ASN A 862 15.02 6.92 7.77
N ASP A 863 15.95 7.84 7.54
CA ASP A 863 16.51 8.10 6.22
C ASP A 863 17.89 7.47 6.10
N LYS A 864 18.29 7.07 4.90
CA LYS A 864 19.61 6.45 4.68
C LYS A 864 20.68 7.45 4.27
N ASP A 865 20.26 8.61 3.78
CA ASP A 865 21.15 9.68 3.30
C ASP A 865 21.96 10.29 4.46
N GLU A 866 22.74 11.34 4.21
CA GLU A 866 23.62 11.97 5.21
C GLU A 866 23.28 13.44 5.50
N GLY A 867 23.53 13.86 6.74
CA GLY A 867 23.45 15.26 7.13
C GLY A 867 22.05 15.86 6.99
N VAL A 868 21.91 16.87 6.13
CA VAL A 868 20.65 17.59 5.91
C VAL A 868 19.65 16.74 5.12
N ASN A 869 20.13 15.89 4.21
CA ASN A 869 19.31 14.95 3.45
C ASN A 869 18.72 13.85 4.35
N ALA A 870 19.31 13.59 5.53
CA ALA A 870 18.72 12.70 6.54
C ALA A 870 17.95 13.41 7.66
N ALA A 871 17.88 14.75 7.63
CA ALA A 871 17.31 15.53 8.73
C ALA A 871 15.79 15.49 8.70
N LEU A 872 15.21 14.69 9.60
CA LEU A 872 13.77 14.42 9.60
C LEU A 872 12.96 15.54 10.24
N THR A 873 11.90 15.96 9.55
CA THR A 873 10.86 16.84 10.08
C THR A 873 9.49 16.17 9.97
N PHE A 874 8.76 16.10 11.09
CA PHE A 874 7.45 15.47 11.18
C PHE A 874 6.32 16.51 11.08
N HIS A 875 5.24 16.14 10.39
CA HIS A 875 4.05 16.97 10.22
C HIS A 875 2.79 16.13 10.32
N LEU A 876 1.71 16.75 10.79
CA LEU A 876 0.36 16.19 10.71
C LEU A 876 -0.31 16.77 9.46
N GLU A 877 -0.71 15.92 8.51
CA GLU A 877 -1.46 16.35 7.32
C GLU A 877 -2.95 16.50 7.59
N THR A 878 -3.47 15.76 8.58
CA THR A 878 -4.86 15.87 9.00
C THR A 878 -5.05 17.15 9.79
N ASP A 879 -5.98 17.99 9.34
CA ASP A 879 -6.34 19.27 9.97
C ASP A 879 -7.27 19.01 11.17
N VAL A 880 -6.69 18.86 12.36
CA VAL A 880 -7.38 18.64 13.63
C VAL A 880 -6.72 19.45 14.74
N ASP A 881 -7.53 20.11 15.57
CA ASP A 881 -7.04 20.95 16.68
C ASP A 881 -6.74 20.12 17.94
N GLU A 882 -7.29 18.89 18.00
CA GLU A 882 -7.21 18.02 19.17
C GLU A 882 -5.84 17.34 19.34
N PHE A 883 -5.04 17.26 18.27
CA PHE A 883 -3.75 16.56 18.27
C PHE A 883 -2.65 17.43 17.68
N HIS A 884 -1.46 17.35 18.28
CA HIS A 884 -0.28 18.05 17.80
C HIS A 884 0.91 17.09 17.73
N ILE A 885 1.70 17.18 16.66
CA ILE A 885 2.97 16.45 16.53
C ILE A 885 4.14 17.42 16.59
N ASP A 886 5.10 17.14 17.47
CA ASP A 886 6.36 17.87 17.52
C ASP A 886 7.19 17.59 16.25
N PRO A 887 7.53 18.61 15.45
CA PRO A 887 8.23 18.43 14.19
C PRO A 887 9.63 17.83 14.32
N SER A 888 10.29 18.01 15.47
CA SER A 888 11.67 17.58 15.69
C SER A 888 11.76 16.21 16.38
N THR A 889 10.81 15.91 17.27
CA THR A 889 10.85 14.66 18.05
C THR A 889 9.93 13.57 17.52
N GLY A 890 8.96 13.92 16.67
CA GLY A 890 7.91 13.02 16.19
C GLY A 890 6.91 12.63 17.28
N LEU A 891 6.90 13.34 18.42
CA LEU A 891 6.00 13.06 19.54
C LEU A 891 4.60 13.61 19.25
N LEU A 892 3.64 12.69 19.13
CA LEU A 892 2.21 13.00 19.02
C LEU A 892 1.60 13.14 20.41
N THR A 893 0.98 14.27 20.67
CA THR A 893 0.34 14.63 21.95
C THR A 893 -1.09 15.11 21.75
N VAL A 894 -1.93 14.92 22.77
CA VAL A 894 -3.23 15.60 22.86
C VAL A 894 -2.99 17.10 23.07
N PHE A 895 -3.63 17.95 22.28
CA PHE A 895 -3.50 19.42 22.37
C PHE A 895 -4.82 20.13 22.68
N GLY A 896 -5.93 19.60 22.19
CA GLY A 896 -7.30 20.06 22.47
C GLY A 896 -8.06 19.13 23.40
N THR A 897 -9.33 19.46 23.66
CA THR A 897 -10.25 18.62 24.43
C THR A 897 -10.83 17.52 23.56
N LEU A 898 -10.77 16.28 24.04
CA LEU A 898 -11.43 15.15 23.40
C LEU A 898 -12.86 15.03 23.96
N ASP A 899 -13.78 14.63 23.10
CA ASP A 899 -15.22 14.48 23.38
C ASP A 899 -15.69 13.33 22.50
N ARG A 900 -16.00 12.20 23.13
CA ARG A 900 -16.35 10.94 22.46
C ARG A 900 -17.76 11.02 21.87
N GLU A 901 -18.68 11.73 22.53
CA GLU A 901 -20.06 11.96 22.07
C GLU A 901 -20.05 12.71 20.73
N ARG A 902 -19.05 13.56 20.50
CA ARG A 902 -18.83 14.24 19.22
C ARG A 902 -18.05 13.40 18.21
N VAL A 903 -16.90 12.83 18.59
CA VAL A 903 -16.04 12.02 17.70
C VAL A 903 -15.40 10.86 18.47
N ASP A 904 -15.79 9.62 18.13
CA ASP A 904 -15.34 8.41 18.81
C ASP A 904 -14.00 7.86 18.28
N THR A 905 -13.63 8.18 17.04
CA THR A 905 -12.43 7.66 16.36
C THR A 905 -11.80 8.71 15.46
N TYR A 906 -10.50 8.93 15.61
CA TYR A 906 -9.69 9.80 14.75
C TYR A 906 -8.77 8.98 13.83
N HIS A 907 -8.78 9.31 12.55
CA HIS A 907 -7.88 8.76 11.53
C HIS A 907 -6.88 9.83 11.09
N LEU A 908 -5.74 9.90 11.78
CA LEU A 908 -4.72 10.90 11.52
C LEU A 908 -3.72 10.40 10.48
N LYS A 909 -3.26 11.30 9.62
CA LYS A 909 -2.21 11.05 8.64
C LYS A 909 -0.99 11.88 8.98
N ALA A 910 0.10 11.21 9.32
CA ALA A 910 1.38 11.85 9.62
C ALA A 910 2.31 11.75 8.42
N ARG A 911 2.97 12.86 8.08
CA ARG A 911 4.00 12.96 7.04
C ARG A 911 5.35 13.21 7.69
N VAL A 912 6.38 12.52 7.21
CA VAL A 912 7.78 12.83 7.52
C VAL A 912 8.47 13.26 6.25
N VAL A 913 9.33 14.28 6.36
CA VAL A 913 10.06 14.89 5.25
C VAL A 913 11.52 14.95 5.63
N ASP A 914 12.41 14.69 4.69
CA ASP A 914 13.82 15.03 4.86
C ASP A 914 14.06 16.55 4.86
N GLY A 915 15.30 16.94 5.10
CA GLY A 915 15.71 18.34 5.17
C GLY A 915 16.21 18.91 3.84
N SER A 916 16.09 18.19 2.72
CA SER A 916 16.72 18.59 1.47
C SER A 916 16.09 19.88 0.90
N PRO A 917 16.88 20.94 0.64
CA PRO A 917 16.34 22.22 0.18
C PRO A 917 15.90 22.20 -1.29
N ASP A 918 16.57 21.40 -2.14
CA ASP A 918 16.36 21.39 -3.58
C ASP A 918 15.37 20.32 -4.04
N ASN A 919 15.36 19.14 -3.38
CA ASN A 919 14.49 18.02 -3.74
C ASN A 919 14.02 17.23 -2.49
N PRO A 920 13.11 17.77 -1.67
CA PRO A 920 12.68 17.11 -0.46
C PRO A 920 11.80 15.88 -0.74
N LEU A 921 12.20 14.74 -0.21
CA LEU A 921 11.44 13.49 -0.26
C LEU A 921 10.65 13.28 1.04
N SER A 922 9.56 12.51 0.94
CA SER A 922 8.67 12.31 2.08
C SER A 922 7.91 11.00 2.04
N SER A 923 7.46 10.57 3.20
CA SER A 923 6.55 9.43 3.36
C SER A 923 5.42 9.74 4.34
N THR A 924 4.35 8.94 4.28
CA THR A 924 3.17 9.12 5.12
C THR A 924 2.76 7.82 5.81
N THR A 925 2.22 7.91 7.02
CA THR A 925 1.66 6.78 7.78
C THR A 925 0.30 7.16 8.40
N VAL A 926 -0.52 6.16 8.72
CA VAL A 926 -1.86 6.36 9.30
C VAL A 926 -1.86 5.99 10.77
N ILE A 927 -2.48 6.82 11.60
CA ILE A 927 -2.60 6.67 13.04
C ILE A 927 -4.08 6.67 13.39
N ASN A 928 -4.59 5.55 13.87
CA ASN A 928 -5.97 5.40 14.33
C ASN A 928 -6.01 5.55 15.84
N ILE A 929 -6.83 6.48 16.33
CA ILE A 929 -7.00 6.75 17.76
C ILE A 929 -8.47 6.54 18.10
N ARG A 930 -8.75 5.57 18.97
CA ARG A 930 -10.10 5.35 19.52
C ARG A 930 -10.23 6.06 20.84
N VAL A 931 -11.27 6.86 21.00
CA VAL A 931 -11.60 7.55 22.24
C VAL A 931 -12.48 6.64 23.11
N LEU A 932 -12.17 6.54 24.39
CA LEU A 932 -12.95 5.83 25.40
C LEU A 932 -13.78 6.82 26.20
N ASP A 933 -14.98 6.35 26.51
CA ASP A 933 -16.04 7.00 27.28
C ASP A 933 -15.64 7.22 28.74
N VAL A 934 -16.12 8.33 29.31
CA VAL A 934 -16.06 8.73 30.70
C VAL A 934 -17.43 9.30 31.05
N ASN A 935 -18.01 8.90 32.19
CA ASN A 935 -19.33 9.38 32.60
C ASN A 935 -19.32 10.88 32.96
N ASP A 936 -19.48 11.76 31.98
CA ASP A 936 -19.45 13.21 32.11
C ASP A 936 -20.77 13.88 31.72
N ASN A 937 -21.71 13.14 31.14
CA ASN A 937 -23.06 13.59 30.87
C ASN A 937 -24.05 13.01 31.87
N ALA A 938 -24.96 13.86 32.37
CA ALA A 938 -26.04 13.40 33.22
C ALA A 938 -27.27 13.03 32.38
N PRO A 939 -28.10 12.08 32.83
CA PRO A 939 -29.33 11.74 32.12
C PRO A 939 -30.23 12.96 32.02
N TYR A 940 -30.92 13.19 30.91
CA TYR A 940 -31.80 14.34 30.76
C TYR A 940 -33.23 13.94 30.37
N PHE A 941 -34.20 14.55 31.04
CA PHE A 941 -35.60 14.50 30.64
C PHE A 941 -35.88 15.47 29.49
N SER A 942 -36.78 15.09 28.58
CA SER A 942 -37.20 15.97 27.48
C SER A 942 -37.91 17.25 27.95
N LEU A 943 -38.59 17.19 29.09
CA LEU A 943 -39.30 18.32 29.69
C LEU A 943 -38.87 18.52 31.14
N LYS A 944 -38.77 19.79 31.57
CA LYS A 944 -38.54 20.15 32.99
C LYS A 944 -39.74 19.86 33.89
N GLN A 945 -40.93 19.85 33.31
CA GLN A 945 -42.19 19.59 34.00
C GLN A 945 -43.18 18.87 33.08
N TYR A 946 -43.84 17.85 33.61
CA TYR A 946 -44.90 17.08 32.97
C TYR A 946 -46.24 17.40 33.65
N TRP A 947 -47.29 17.60 32.85
CA TRP A 947 -48.64 17.91 33.35
C TRP A 947 -49.62 16.85 32.86
N VAL A 948 -50.35 16.21 33.78
CA VAL A 948 -51.31 15.15 33.48
C VAL A 948 -52.61 15.42 34.22
N LYS A 949 -53.74 15.25 33.54
CA LYS A 949 -55.08 15.28 34.13
C LYS A 949 -55.60 13.85 34.28
N VAL A 950 -56.09 13.52 35.46
CA VAL A 950 -56.63 12.20 35.79
C VAL A 950 -57.94 12.36 36.54
N ARG A 951 -58.93 11.53 36.23
CA ARG A 951 -60.18 11.48 37.00
C ARG A 951 -59.95 10.76 38.33
N GLU A 952 -60.71 11.12 39.36
CA GLU A 952 -60.56 10.49 40.67
C GLU A 952 -61.01 9.02 40.71
N ASP A 953 -61.97 8.66 39.86
CA ASP A 953 -62.55 7.32 39.75
C ASP A 953 -61.66 6.29 39.02
N LEU A 954 -60.39 6.62 38.77
CA LEU A 954 -59.44 5.70 38.14
C LEU A 954 -59.15 4.48 39.02
N PRO A 955 -59.20 3.26 38.47
CA PRO A 955 -58.88 2.06 39.24
C PRO A 955 -57.39 1.97 39.58
N LEU A 956 -57.09 1.29 40.70
CA LEU A 956 -55.72 1.06 41.16
C LEU A 956 -54.89 0.29 40.13
N GLY A 957 -53.59 0.61 40.06
CA GLY A 957 -52.62 -0.04 39.16
C GLY A 957 -52.64 0.47 37.72
N VAL A 958 -53.53 1.42 37.39
CA VAL A 958 -53.55 2.11 36.10
C VAL A 958 -52.29 2.95 35.88
N VAL A 959 -51.84 3.00 34.63
CA VAL A 959 -50.73 3.85 34.18
C VAL A 959 -51.21 5.29 34.02
N VAL A 960 -50.54 6.22 34.71
CA VAL A 960 -50.80 7.66 34.67
C VAL A 960 -49.99 8.30 33.54
N ILE A 961 -48.69 8.04 33.50
CA ILE A 961 -47.75 8.55 32.49
C ILE A 961 -46.54 7.63 32.37
N VAL A 962 -45.87 7.68 31.22
CA VAL A 962 -44.58 7.03 30.98
C VAL A 962 -43.54 8.11 30.71
N LEU A 963 -42.43 8.07 31.45
CA LEU A 963 -41.36 9.06 31.42
C LEU A 963 -40.10 8.45 30.80
N VAL A 964 -39.37 9.26 30.04
CA VAL A 964 -38.11 8.87 29.39
C VAL A 964 -37.06 9.94 29.65
N ALA A 965 -35.91 9.51 30.14
CA ALA A 965 -34.68 10.26 30.20
C ALA A 965 -33.62 9.56 29.33
N ASN A 966 -32.82 10.35 28.63
CA ASN A 966 -31.76 9.87 27.76
C ASN A 966 -30.41 10.25 28.34
N ASP A 967 -29.42 9.41 28.14
CA ASP A 967 -28.03 9.66 28.51
C ASP A 967 -27.15 9.34 27.28
N PRO A 968 -26.27 10.25 26.85
CA PRO A 968 -25.41 10.04 25.68
C PRO A 968 -24.19 9.15 25.95
N ASP A 969 -23.87 8.88 27.21
CA ASP A 969 -22.70 8.09 27.61
C ASP A 969 -22.95 6.60 27.33
N LEU A 970 -21.88 5.80 27.30
CA LEU A 970 -21.95 4.38 27.00
C LEU A 970 -21.98 3.52 28.27
N GLU A 971 -22.26 2.23 28.08
CA GLU A 971 -22.21 1.20 29.12
C GLU A 971 -23.05 1.52 30.37
N GLU A 972 -22.44 1.59 31.56
CA GLU A 972 -23.13 1.90 32.82
C GLU A 972 -23.48 3.40 32.93
N GLY A 973 -22.72 4.29 32.26
CA GLY A 973 -23.02 5.73 32.19
C GLY A 973 -24.30 6.02 31.40
N GLY A 974 -24.54 5.27 30.32
CA GLY A 974 -25.79 5.37 29.56
C GLY A 974 -27.03 4.76 30.24
N GLN A 975 -26.88 4.02 31.36
CA GLN A 975 -27.96 3.24 31.97
C GLN A 975 -28.74 4.02 33.02
N VAL A 976 -29.92 4.51 32.63
CA VAL A 976 -30.76 5.34 33.50
C VAL A 976 -31.69 4.53 34.41
N THR A 977 -31.74 4.91 35.68
CA THR A 977 -32.70 4.44 36.69
C THR A 977 -33.58 5.57 37.19
N TYR A 978 -34.86 5.29 37.41
CA TYR A 978 -35.87 6.27 37.80
C TYR A 978 -36.27 6.12 39.28
N SER A 979 -36.56 7.23 39.93
CA SER A 979 -37.17 7.24 41.26
C SER A 979 -38.14 8.41 41.40
N LEU A 980 -39.07 8.27 42.35
CA LEU A 980 -40.17 9.20 42.56
C LEU A 980 -40.23 9.57 44.03
N THR A 981 -40.29 10.87 44.32
CA THR A 981 -40.37 11.42 45.68
C THR A 981 -41.44 12.50 45.78
N GLY A 982 -42.10 12.60 46.93
CA GLY A 982 -43.11 13.64 47.21
C GLY A 982 -44.54 13.14 47.48
N SER A 983 -44.90 11.92 47.05
CA SER A 983 -46.19 11.29 47.36
C SER A 983 -46.09 9.77 47.34
N ASP A 984 -46.88 9.09 48.16
CA ASP A 984 -47.04 7.62 48.17
C ASP A 984 -48.30 7.14 47.41
N THR A 985 -49.02 8.08 46.79
CA THR A 985 -50.20 7.86 45.93
C THR A 985 -49.81 7.33 44.54
N PHE A 986 -48.56 7.57 44.14
CA PHE A 986 -48.00 7.12 42.88
C PHE A 986 -46.74 6.29 43.12
N THR A 987 -46.50 5.32 42.26
CA THR A 987 -45.26 4.55 42.22
C THR A 987 -44.65 4.60 40.83
N ILE A 988 -43.32 4.66 40.75
CA ILE A 988 -42.59 4.62 39.48
C ILE A 988 -41.84 3.31 39.35
N ASP A 989 -41.83 2.75 38.15
CA ASP A 989 -40.95 1.63 37.81
C ASP A 989 -39.49 2.14 37.66
N PRO A 990 -38.52 1.63 38.44
CA PRO A 990 -37.15 2.13 38.42
C PRO A 990 -36.39 1.92 37.12
N LEU A 991 -36.81 0.99 36.27
CA LEU A 991 -36.14 0.72 34.99
C LEU A 991 -36.90 1.33 33.81
N MET A 992 -38.22 1.47 33.93
CA MET A 992 -39.07 1.78 32.78
C MET A 992 -39.68 3.19 32.81
N GLY A 993 -39.56 3.91 33.93
CA GLY A 993 -40.13 5.25 34.07
C GLY A 993 -41.67 5.28 34.02
N VAL A 994 -42.35 4.15 34.23
CA VAL A 994 -43.82 4.06 34.19
C VAL A 994 -44.40 4.42 35.55
N VAL A 995 -45.22 5.47 35.61
CA VAL A 995 -45.90 5.94 36.83
C VAL A 995 -47.29 5.32 36.92
N ARG A 996 -47.58 4.63 38.04
CA ARG A 996 -48.86 3.97 38.30
C ARG A 996 -49.54 4.51 39.56
N LEU A 997 -50.87 4.41 39.57
CA LEU A 997 -51.70 4.78 40.72
C LEU A 997 -51.67 3.67 41.78
N SER A 998 -51.15 3.98 42.98
CA SER A 998 -51.06 3.02 44.10
C SER A 998 -52.15 3.20 45.16
N LYS A 999 -52.78 4.37 45.22
CA LYS A 999 -53.90 4.69 46.13
C LYS A 999 -55.04 5.36 45.37
N MET A 1000 -56.27 5.24 45.86
CA MET A 1000 -57.42 5.93 45.26
C MET A 1000 -57.23 7.44 45.35
N LEU A 1001 -57.69 8.14 44.33
CA LEU A 1001 -57.72 9.60 44.28
C LEU A 1001 -59.06 10.07 44.87
N ASP A 1002 -59.05 11.27 45.43
CA ASP A 1002 -60.20 11.93 46.05
C ASP A 1002 -60.02 13.43 45.80
N PHE A 1003 -60.91 14.00 44.99
CA PHE A 1003 -60.86 15.39 44.55
C PHE A 1003 -61.11 16.35 45.71
N GLU A 1004 -62.04 16.04 46.61
CA GLU A 1004 -62.34 16.84 47.82
C GLU A 1004 -61.12 16.93 48.74
N SER A 1005 -60.33 15.85 48.79
CA SER A 1005 -59.12 15.77 49.61
C SER A 1005 -57.93 16.46 48.96
N THR A 1006 -57.57 16.14 47.71
CA THR A 1006 -56.36 16.66 47.06
C THR A 1006 -56.53 16.79 45.55
N GLN A 1007 -56.64 18.02 45.08
CA GLN A 1007 -56.86 18.35 43.68
C GLN A 1007 -55.58 18.34 42.82
N LEU A 1008 -54.41 18.51 43.44
CA LEU A 1008 -53.15 18.66 42.71
C LEU A 1008 -52.01 18.00 43.47
N TYR A 1009 -51.37 17.01 42.83
CA TYR A 1009 -50.16 16.37 43.32
C TYR A 1009 -48.95 16.92 42.57
N ASN A 1010 -47.96 17.39 43.32
CA ASN A 1010 -46.68 17.80 42.77
C ASN A 1010 -45.60 16.83 43.25
N VAL A 1011 -45.02 16.09 42.30
CA VAL A 1011 -44.13 14.97 42.56
C VAL A 1011 -42.82 15.20 41.83
N THR A 1012 -41.69 14.95 42.49
CA THR A 1012 -40.36 15.06 41.87
C THR A 1012 -39.93 13.69 41.36
N ILE A 1013 -39.59 13.64 40.08
CA ILE A 1013 -39.03 12.46 39.42
C ILE A 1013 -37.52 12.68 39.22
N THR A 1014 -36.73 11.66 39.54
CA THR A 1014 -35.27 11.68 39.41
C THR A 1014 -34.83 10.58 38.46
N ALA A 1015 -34.00 10.92 37.48
CA ALA A 1015 -33.28 9.98 36.61
C ALA A 1015 -31.81 9.99 37.02
N ARG A 1016 -31.22 8.81 37.22
CA ARG A 1016 -29.85 8.62 37.69
C ARG A 1016 -29.14 7.54 36.88
N ASP A 1017 -27.97 7.84 36.36
CA ASP A 1017 -27.16 6.86 35.63
C ASP A 1017 -26.49 5.83 36.55
N GLY A 1018 -25.84 4.83 35.96
CA GLY A 1018 -25.05 3.82 36.64
C GLY A 1018 -23.54 4.08 36.64
N GLY A 1019 -23.08 5.23 36.12
CA GLY A 1019 -21.66 5.52 35.97
C GLY A 1019 -20.94 5.80 37.30
N ASP A 1020 -19.61 5.94 37.25
CA ASP A 1020 -18.77 6.33 38.40
C ASP A 1020 -17.95 7.60 38.07
N PRO A 1021 -18.29 8.77 38.65
CA PRO A 1021 -19.36 9.00 39.61
C PRO A 1021 -20.75 8.98 38.95
N PRO A 1022 -21.81 8.58 39.68
CA PRO A 1022 -23.15 8.58 39.11
C PRO A 1022 -23.74 9.98 39.05
N LEU A 1023 -24.27 10.38 37.90
CA LEU A 1023 -24.91 11.67 37.69
C LEU A 1023 -26.44 11.53 37.66
N GLU A 1024 -27.14 12.61 38.00
CA GLU A 1024 -28.60 12.61 38.09
C GLU A 1024 -29.24 13.91 37.60
N SER A 1025 -30.48 13.82 37.13
CA SER A 1025 -31.33 14.96 36.84
C SER A 1025 -32.73 14.78 37.40
N GLN A 1026 -33.44 15.89 37.55
CA GLN A 1026 -34.78 15.93 38.14
C GLN A 1026 -35.76 16.68 37.23
N ALA A 1027 -37.02 16.23 37.24
CA ALA A 1027 -38.16 16.91 36.63
C ALA A 1027 -39.37 16.89 37.58
N ALA A 1028 -40.32 17.80 37.37
CA ALA A 1028 -41.56 17.84 38.15
C ALA A 1028 -42.70 17.15 37.40
N LEU A 1029 -43.47 16.29 38.07
CA LEU A 1029 -44.71 15.72 37.58
C LEU A 1029 -45.88 16.34 38.36
N VAL A 1030 -46.73 17.06 37.66
CA VAL A 1030 -47.97 17.61 38.21
C VAL A 1030 -49.16 16.80 37.73
N VAL A 1031 -49.85 16.20 38.68
CA VAL A 1031 -51.08 15.43 38.45
C VAL A 1031 -52.26 16.24 38.97
N GLU A 1032 -53.11 16.68 38.05
CA GLU A 1032 -54.36 17.41 38.31
C GLU A 1032 -55.51 16.40 38.36
N VAL A 1033 -56.22 16.36 39.49
CA VAL A 1033 -57.38 15.48 39.69
C VAL A 1033 -58.63 16.18 39.16
N GLU A 1034 -59.37 15.49 38.29
CA GLU A 1034 -60.67 15.92 37.78
C GLU A 1034 -61.79 15.30 38.63
N ASP A 1035 -62.66 16.17 39.14
CA ASP A 1035 -63.89 15.88 39.89
C ASP A 1035 -64.88 15.04 39.05
N VAL A 1036 -65.39 13.96 39.64
CA VAL A 1036 -66.45 13.12 39.09
C VAL A 1036 -67.63 13.07 40.06
N ASN A 1037 -68.68 13.85 39.77
CA ASN A 1037 -69.92 13.86 40.56
C ASN A 1037 -70.45 12.47 40.96
N GLU A 1038 -70.45 12.19 42.27
CA GLU A 1038 -70.85 10.91 42.87
C GLU A 1038 -72.32 10.88 43.36
N ASN A 1039 -73.16 11.83 42.95
CA ASN A 1039 -74.58 11.84 43.32
C ASN A 1039 -75.35 10.69 42.64
N MET A 1040 -75.32 9.50 43.25
CA MET A 1040 -75.79 8.25 42.68
C MET A 1040 -77.33 8.13 42.70
N TYR A 1041 -78.01 8.81 43.63
CA TYR A 1041 -79.47 8.80 43.72
C TYR A 1041 -80.06 10.21 43.73
N PRO A 1042 -81.22 10.44 43.08
CA PRO A 1042 -81.96 11.68 43.25
C PRO A 1042 -82.89 11.61 44.47
N PRO A 1043 -83.22 12.75 45.10
CA PRO A 1043 -84.16 12.78 46.22
C PRO A 1043 -85.56 12.35 45.77
N SER A 1044 -86.20 11.50 46.57
CA SER A 1044 -87.50 10.89 46.23
C SER A 1044 -88.51 11.02 47.38
N PHE A 1045 -89.80 11.17 47.06
CA PHE A 1045 -90.88 11.19 48.06
C PHE A 1045 -91.52 9.79 48.21
N ASP A 1046 -91.99 9.46 49.41
CA ASP A 1046 -92.66 8.17 49.69
C ASP A 1046 -94.01 7.99 48.95
N ASP A 1047 -94.77 9.07 48.73
CA ASP A 1047 -96.01 9.08 47.93
C ASP A 1047 -96.02 10.32 47.01
N VAL A 1048 -96.49 10.13 45.77
CA VAL A 1048 -96.62 11.18 44.74
C VAL A 1048 -97.72 12.18 45.08
N VAL A 1049 -98.67 11.79 45.95
CA VAL A 1049 -99.78 12.65 46.38
C VAL A 1049 -99.87 12.66 47.90
N ILE A 1050 -99.53 13.80 48.48
CA ILE A 1050 -99.67 14.08 49.90
C ILE A 1050 -100.85 15.06 50.08
N VAL A 1051 -101.80 14.71 50.95
CA VAL A 1051 -103.00 15.52 51.19
C VAL A 1051 -102.90 16.20 52.54
N GLY A 1052 -102.82 17.53 52.53
CA GLY A 1052 -102.90 18.37 53.72
C GLY A 1052 -104.28 18.99 53.90
N HIS A 1053 -104.69 19.20 55.15
CA HIS A 1053 -105.94 19.89 55.48
C HIS A 1053 -105.67 21.00 56.47
N VAL A 1054 -106.14 22.21 56.17
CA VAL A 1054 -106.08 23.35 57.09
C VAL A 1054 -107.44 24.02 57.15
N LYS A 1055 -107.88 24.41 58.36
CA LYS A 1055 -109.15 25.12 58.53
C LYS A 1055 -109.01 26.57 58.08
N GLU A 1056 -110.09 27.13 57.55
CA GLU A 1056 -110.20 28.58 57.35
C GLU A 1056 -110.00 29.33 58.68
N ASN A 1057 -109.44 30.54 58.63
CA ASN A 1057 -109.11 31.44 59.76
C ASN A 1057 -107.88 31.09 60.64
N GLN A 1058 -107.06 30.12 60.24
CA GLN A 1058 -105.81 29.84 60.97
C GLN A 1058 -104.77 30.97 60.80
N PRO A 1059 -103.96 31.26 61.84
CA PRO A 1059 -102.93 32.30 61.79
C PRO A 1059 -101.80 31.95 60.82
N LYS A 1060 -101.05 32.97 60.38
CA LYS A 1060 -99.81 32.79 59.62
C LYS A 1060 -98.85 31.85 60.37
N GLY A 1061 -98.23 30.93 59.65
CA GLY A 1061 -97.32 29.91 60.18
C GLY A 1061 -98.00 28.64 60.65
N THR A 1062 -99.31 28.48 60.42
CA THR A 1062 -99.99 27.21 60.71
C THR A 1062 -99.53 26.14 59.74
N LEU A 1063 -99.01 25.03 60.29
CA LEU A 1063 -98.60 23.84 59.54
C LEU A 1063 -99.83 23.19 58.88
N VAL A 1064 -99.74 22.97 57.57
CA VAL A 1064 -100.77 22.33 56.74
C VAL A 1064 -100.49 20.84 56.62
N THR A 1065 -99.24 20.50 56.28
CA THR A 1065 -98.73 19.13 56.22
C THR A 1065 -97.21 19.15 56.24
N GLU A 1066 -96.61 18.03 56.62
CA GLU A 1066 -95.17 17.77 56.50
C GLU A 1066 -94.96 16.86 55.28
N VAL A 1067 -93.94 17.15 54.48
CA VAL A 1067 -93.49 16.26 53.41
C VAL A 1067 -92.04 15.85 53.66
N THR A 1068 -91.76 14.56 53.51
CA THR A 1068 -90.41 14.00 53.66
C THR A 1068 -89.96 13.38 52.34
N ALA A 1069 -88.83 13.85 51.85
CA ALA A 1069 -88.06 13.20 50.80
C ALA A 1069 -86.90 12.42 51.43
N HIS A 1070 -86.48 11.37 50.74
CA HIS A 1070 -85.36 10.52 51.08
C HIS A 1070 -84.42 10.45 49.89
N ASP A 1071 -83.14 10.66 50.17
CA ASP A 1071 -82.05 10.35 49.26
C ASP A 1071 -81.34 9.08 49.75
N ALA A 1072 -81.03 8.18 48.82
CA ALA A 1072 -80.40 6.90 49.12
C ALA A 1072 -78.86 6.97 49.11
N ASP A 1073 -78.29 8.14 48.77
CA ASP A 1073 -76.85 8.38 48.83
C ASP A 1073 -76.29 8.32 50.28
N PRO A 1074 -75.03 7.90 50.48
CA PRO A 1074 -74.38 7.94 51.79
C PRO A 1074 -74.43 9.35 52.42
N PRO A 1075 -74.47 9.48 53.76
CA PRO A 1075 -74.50 10.78 54.43
C PRO A 1075 -73.31 11.66 54.02
N GLY A 1076 -73.56 12.78 53.35
CA GLY A 1076 -72.52 13.60 52.70
C GLY A 1076 -73.07 14.87 52.04
N LEU A 1077 -72.32 15.47 51.11
CA LEU A 1077 -72.78 16.60 50.29
C LEU A 1077 -73.87 16.16 49.30
N ASN A 1078 -73.72 14.97 48.71
CA ASN A 1078 -74.63 14.45 47.67
C ASN A 1078 -76.00 14.01 48.22
N SER A 1079 -76.10 13.61 49.49
CA SER A 1079 -77.41 13.27 50.11
C SER A 1079 -78.18 14.49 50.68
N GLN A 1080 -77.73 15.73 50.42
CA GLN A 1080 -78.43 16.95 50.84
C GLN A 1080 -79.40 17.44 49.77
N PHE A 1081 -80.65 17.70 50.18
CA PHE A 1081 -81.70 18.22 49.31
C PHE A 1081 -82.49 19.33 50.01
N THR A 1082 -83.21 20.13 49.21
CA THR A 1082 -84.08 21.23 49.67
C THR A 1082 -85.46 21.09 49.06
N TYR A 1083 -86.48 21.62 49.74
CA TYR A 1083 -87.86 21.60 49.28
C TYR A 1083 -88.27 22.94 48.66
N SER A 1084 -89.08 22.88 47.59
CA SER A 1084 -89.66 24.08 46.97
C SER A 1084 -91.04 23.77 46.37
N ILE A 1085 -91.87 24.81 46.21
CA ILE A 1085 -93.20 24.71 45.59
C ILE A 1085 -93.08 25.17 44.13
N LEU A 1086 -93.39 24.29 43.18
CA LEU A 1086 -93.23 24.56 41.74
C LEU A 1086 -94.48 25.14 41.07
N ASP A 1087 -95.68 24.75 41.50
CA ASP A 1087 -96.96 25.17 40.88
C ASP A 1087 -98.14 25.06 41.88
N GLY A 1088 -99.24 25.77 41.63
CA GLY A 1088 -100.51 25.65 42.36
C GLY A 1088 -100.67 26.57 43.58
N ASP A 1089 -99.74 27.49 43.85
CA ASP A 1089 -99.90 28.46 44.94
C ASP A 1089 -100.87 29.60 44.59
N GLY A 1090 -100.99 29.94 43.29
CA GLY A 1090 -101.96 30.83 42.58
C GLY A 1090 -102.07 32.28 43.07
N MET A 1091 -101.75 32.52 44.34
CA MET A 1091 -102.01 33.68 45.18
C MET A 1091 -100.98 33.79 46.33
N GLY A 1092 -99.98 32.89 46.43
CA GLY A 1092 -98.92 32.95 47.46
C GLY A 1092 -99.36 32.57 48.88
N TYR A 1093 -100.38 31.72 49.05
CA TYR A 1093 -100.93 31.40 50.37
C TYR A 1093 -100.10 30.44 51.21
N PHE A 1094 -99.19 29.68 50.61
CA PHE A 1094 -98.41 28.65 51.28
C PHE A 1094 -96.91 28.83 51.00
N TYR A 1095 -96.08 28.48 51.99
CA TYR A 1095 -94.63 28.35 51.84
C TYR A 1095 -94.20 27.00 52.42
N ILE A 1096 -93.09 26.47 51.91
CA ILE A 1096 -92.43 25.27 52.44
C ILE A 1096 -91.06 25.69 52.98
N ASP A 1097 -90.65 25.14 54.12
CA ASP A 1097 -89.28 25.33 54.62
C ASP A 1097 -88.30 24.43 53.87
N ASP A 1098 -87.04 24.83 53.87
CA ASP A 1098 -85.93 24.17 53.17
C ASP A 1098 -85.10 23.27 54.11
N HIS A 1099 -85.66 22.91 55.27
CA HIS A 1099 -85.03 22.06 56.28
C HIS A 1099 -85.26 20.56 55.99
N VAL A 1100 -84.66 19.67 56.81
CA VAL A 1100 -84.72 18.19 56.65
C VAL A 1100 -86.15 17.66 56.45
N PHE A 1101 -87.15 18.32 57.03
CA PHE A 1101 -88.57 18.06 56.87
C PHE A 1101 -89.21 19.23 56.13
N GLY A 1102 -89.90 18.99 55.01
CA GLY A 1102 -90.58 20.01 54.21
C GLY A 1102 -91.94 20.37 54.79
N ASN A 1103 -91.98 21.26 55.78
CA ASN A 1103 -93.19 21.75 56.43
C ASN A 1103 -93.92 22.78 55.56
N LEU A 1104 -95.01 22.35 54.93
CA LEU A 1104 -95.89 23.24 54.19
C LEU A 1104 -96.76 24.04 55.18
N SER A 1105 -96.63 25.36 55.20
CA SER A 1105 -97.29 26.27 56.15
C SER A 1105 -97.99 27.44 55.48
N ALA A 1106 -99.03 27.99 56.10
CA ALA A 1106 -99.77 29.14 55.57
C ALA A 1106 -99.02 30.48 55.75
N VAL A 1107 -98.93 31.29 54.68
CA VAL A 1107 -98.24 32.60 54.64
C VAL A 1107 -99.14 33.75 55.11
N LEU A 1108 -100.45 33.62 54.91
CA LEU A 1108 -101.48 34.62 55.24
C LEU A 1108 -102.62 33.98 56.05
N LYS A 1109 -103.38 34.78 56.80
CA LYS A 1109 -104.62 34.30 57.43
C LYS A 1109 -105.59 33.89 56.32
N LEU A 1110 -105.91 32.60 56.26
CA LEU A 1110 -106.81 32.04 55.25
C LEU A 1110 -108.21 32.62 55.50
N LEU A 1111 -108.66 33.54 54.64
CA LEU A 1111 -109.98 34.17 54.72
C LEU A 1111 -110.88 33.55 53.64
N GLN A 1112 -112.15 33.35 54.01
CA GLN A 1112 -113.18 32.77 53.15
C GLN A 1112 -113.40 33.69 51.93
N THR A 1113 -113.19 33.15 50.72
CA THR A 1113 -113.69 33.74 49.46
C THR A 1113 -114.68 32.79 48.84
#